data_AF-A0A840AAQ1-F1
#
_entry.id   AF-A0A840AAQ1-F1
#
_cell.length_a   1.000
_cell.length_b   1.000
_cell.length_c   1.000
_cell.angle_alpha   90.00
_cell.angle_beta   90.00
_cell.angle_gamma   90.00
#
_symmetry.space_group_name_H-M   'P 1'
#
loop_
_entity.id
_entity.type
_entity.pdbx_description
1 polymer ?
#
loop_
_entity_poly.entity_id
_entity_poly.type
_entity_poly.pdbx_seq_one_letter_code
_entity_poly.pdbx_strand_id
1 'polypeptide(L)'
;MEDWRASEAELTSFLAAAHGDPFALLGPHATEGGVVWRAFFPGASRVEALLPQGSRPLAPRGEQGFFEGFLPGVRREACTRLRVHEPAGARDVHDAYALGPALGPLDDHLLLEGTHHRLHERLGAHPGTHGGVVGTRFAVWAPHAKRVSVVGDFNFWDGRRHTMRRRVDSGIWELFLPGIGPGTVYKYELLGPAGTLLPLKADPFGFAAEMRPANASVVADLDGFEWTDAAWMSARAKSAPRTQPMSVYEVHAPSWKRHPDGRFWNWDELAADLIPYVRSLGFTHIQLMPVMEHPLDASWGYQPVGMHAVTARLGGPRGLMRFINAAHEAGLGVLLDWVPAHFPQDAHGLARFDGTPLFEHPDPQRGFHPDWGTAIYDYGRTEVRAFLASNAMFWIERFHADGLRVDAVSSMIHLDYSRGPGEWSPNPDGGNDNRDAIACLRHINALVKRAGQGAVMIAEEATDWSGVTAPAEEGGLGFDFKWNMGWMNDTLRYVAKEPIHRGWHHQLMNFSLMYAFNENFILPLSHDEVVHGKGSLLGRMPKGGDGADDWQRFANLRAYLGYMWGHPGKKLLFMGNEIAQWREWSEARELDWWLLQHARHTGVQTLVRDLNALHQALPALHAADAQPEGFHWIDADDSADCTFTWLRHDGDGGAPVAVLCNFTAAPREAHLIGLPAAGRWRELLNTDATVYGGSGLGNLGVVRARDMPAFGQPASAWVMLPPLAVVYLAPEEWPPPEENDA
;
A
#
# COMPACT_ATOMS: atom_id res chain seq x y z
N MET A 1 52.28 -30.26 -20.31
CA MET A 1 51.24 -29.79 -19.39
C MET A 1 50.05 -29.43 -20.23
N GLU A 2 48.88 -29.95 -19.90
CA GLU A 2 47.64 -29.66 -20.62
C GLU A 2 47.22 -28.21 -20.34
N ASP A 3 47.60 -27.29 -21.23
CA ASP A 3 47.46 -25.82 -21.14
C ASP A 3 45.99 -25.33 -21.07
N TRP A 4 45.04 -26.26 -21.08
CA TRP A 4 43.60 -25.99 -21.06
C TRP A 4 42.93 -26.21 -19.70
N ARG A 5 43.63 -26.87 -18.76
CA ARG A 5 43.11 -27.16 -17.42
C ARG A 5 42.99 -25.89 -16.59
N ALA A 6 41.96 -25.81 -15.74
CA ALA A 6 41.87 -24.74 -14.74
C ALA A 6 43.10 -24.77 -13.81
N SER A 7 43.64 -23.60 -13.48
CA SER A 7 44.78 -23.51 -12.58
C SER A 7 44.38 -23.97 -11.16
N GLU A 8 45.34 -24.47 -10.39
CA GLU A 8 45.09 -24.88 -9.00
C GLU A 8 44.62 -23.70 -8.12
N ALA A 9 45.05 -22.47 -8.44
CA ALA A 9 44.62 -21.26 -7.75
C ALA A 9 43.14 -20.92 -8.01
N GLU A 10 42.70 -20.96 -9.27
CA GLU A 10 41.30 -20.75 -9.64
C GLU A 10 40.40 -21.84 -9.05
N LEU A 11 40.82 -23.10 -9.14
CA LEU A 11 40.09 -24.24 -8.58
C LEU A 11 39.94 -24.09 -7.06
N THR A 12 41.02 -23.76 -6.34
CA THR A 12 40.99 -23.54 -4.89
C THR A 12 40.05 -22.39 -4.52
N SER A 13 40.12 -21.26 -5.25
CA SER A 13 39.25 -20.10 -5.01
C SER A 13 37.77 -20.44 -5.23
N PHE A 14 37.45 -21.18 -6.29
CA PHE A 14 36.09 -21.62 -6.59
C PHE A 14 35.55 -22.59 -5.55
N LEU A 15 36.33 -23.62 -5.18
CA LEU A 15 35.93 -24.62 -4.18
C LEU A 15 35.75 -24.01 -2.78
N ALA A 16 36.50 -22.95 -2.47
CA ALA A 16 36.34 -22.14 -1.26
C ALA A 16 35.14 -21.16 -1.32
N ALA A 17 34.29 -21.21 -2.36
CA ALA A 17 33.16 -20.30 -2.56
C ALA A 17 33.56 -18.81 -2.64
N ALA A 18 34.76 -18.51 -3.13
CA ALA A 18 35.33 -17.15 -3.16
C ALA A 18 35.56 -16.59 -4.57
N HIS A 19 35.24 -17.35 -5.63
CA HIS A 19 35.47 -16.94 -7.01
C HIS A 19 34.41 -15.92 -7.49
N GLY A 20 34.85 -14.75 -7.96
CA GLY A 20 33.97 -13.63 -8.32
C GLY A 20 33.42 -13.65 -9.76
N ASP A 21 34.03 -14.44 -10.66
CA ASP A 21 33.56 -14.61 -12.04
C ASP A 21 33.41 -16.09 -12.41
N PRO A 22 32.33 -16.76 -11.98
CA PRO A 22 32.14 -18.18 -12.25
C PRO A 22 32.02 -18.49 -13.74
N PHE A 23 31.60 -17.53 -14.58
CA PHE A 23 31.43 -17.75 -16.02
C PHE A 23 32.75 -17.73 -16.81
N ALA A 24 33.80 -17.12 -16.26
CA ALA A 24 35.16 -17.28 -16.79
C ALA A 24 35.72 -18.70 -16.57
N LEU A 25 35.22 -19.42 -15.56
CA LEU A 25 35.69 -20.76 -15.20
C LEU A 25 34.78 -21.88 -15.71
N LEU A 26 33.50 -21.84 -15.34
CA LEU A 26 32.48 -22.85 -15.61
C LEU A 26 31.87 -22.70 -17.00
N GLY A 27 31.21 -23.76 -17.47
CA GLY A 27 30.58 -23.83 -18.76
C GLY A 27 31.54 -24.18 -19.90
N PRO A 28 31.06 -24.11 -21.15
CA PRO A 28 31.84 -24.34 -22.35
C PRO A 28 32.61 -23.10 -22.80
N HIS A 29 33.94 -23.22 -22.85
CA HIS A 29 34.89 -22.21 -23.32
C HIS A 29 35.50 -22.62 -24.66
N ALA A 30 35.36 -21.77 -25.69
CA ALA A 30 35.94 -22.04 -27.01
C ALA A 30 37.47 -21.88 -26.98
N THR A 31 38.19 -22.76 -27.67
CA THR A 31 39.65 -22.71 -27.86
C THR A 31 39.99 -22.94 -29.34
N GLU A 32 41.28 -22.82 -29.70
CA GLU A 32 41.76 -22.93 -31.09
C GLU A 32 41.47 -24.31 -31.75
N GLY A 33 41.14 -25.35 -30.99
CA GLY A 33 40.88 -26.70 -31.50
C GLY A 33 39.59 -27.37 -31.03
N GLY A 34 38.74 -26.69 -30.27
CA GLY A 34 37.52 -27.28 -29.71
C GLY A 34 36.97 -26.49 -28.54
N VAL A 35 36.38 -27.19 -27.57
CA VAL A 35 35.78 -26.59 -26.37
C VAL A 35 36.38 -27.21 -25.12
N VAL A 36 36.75 -26.38 -24.15
CA VAL A 36 36.98 -26.83 -22.77
C VAL A 36 35.68 -26.66 -22.02
N TRP A 37 35.14 -27.75 -21.47
CA TRP A 37 33.90 -27.69 -20.69
C TRP A 37 34.20 -28.00 -19.24
N ARG A 38 33.90 -27.05 -18.34
CA ARG A 38 34.06 -27.21 -16.90
C ARG A 38 32.71 -27.16 -16.20
N ALA A 39 32.52 -28.04 -15.23
CA ALA A 39 31.25 -28.22 -14.55
C ALA A 39 31.45 -28.55 -13.07
N PHE A 40 30.52 -28.14 -12.22
CA PHE A 40 30.59 -28.37 -10.79
C PHE A 40 29.32 -29.06 -10.27
N PHE A 41 29.47 -30.32 -9.87
CA PHE A 41 28.41 -31.18 -9.35
C PHE A 41 28.92 -31.93 -8.10
N PRO A 42 28.83 -31.32 -6.90
CA PRO A 42 29.24 -31.97 -5.66
C PRO A 42 28.47 -33.27 -5.42
N GLY A 43 29.20 -34.35 -5.14
CA GLY A 43 28.64 -35.70 -4.92
C GLY A 43 28.42 -36.51 -6.20
N ALA A 44 28.64 -35.96 -7.39
CA ALA A 44 28.62 -36.74 -8.62
C ALA A 44 29.87 -37.62 -8.72
N SER A 45 29.72 -38.87 -9.16
CA SER A 45 30.83 -39.79 -9.41
C SER A 45 31.39 -39.64 -10.83
N ARG A 46 30.57 -39.18 -11.77
CA ARG A 46 30.93 -38.98 -13.18
C ARG A 46 30.06 -37.91 -13.81
N VAL A 47 30.65 -37.12 -14.72
CA VAL A 47 29.93 -36.17 -15.58
C VAL A 47 30.34 -36.41 -17.04
N GLU A 48 29.37 -36.35 -17.95
CA GLU A 48 29.59 -36.50 -19.38
C GLU A 48 28.94 -35.34 -20.16
N ALA A 49 29.68 -34.78 -21.12
CA ALA A 49 29.14 -33.85 -22.11
C ALA A 49 28.26 -34.61 -23.11
N LEU A 50 26.99 -34.23 -23.23
CA LEU A 50 26.06 -34.80 -24.21
C LEU A 50 26.14 -34.00 -25.50
N LEU A 51 26.68 -34.62 -26.56
CA LEU A 51 26.90 -34.01 -27.87
C LEU A 51 26.04 -34.71 -28.93
N PRO A 52 25.80 -34.09 -30.09
CA PRO A 52 25.04 -34.72 -31.18
C PRO A 52 25.63 -36.05 -31.65
N GLN A 53 26.95 -36.24 -31.55
CA GLN A 53 27.65 -37.45 -31.97
C GLN A 53 27.83 -38.50 -30.84
N GLY A 54 27.30 -38.26 -29.64
CA GLY A 54 27.43 -39.14 -28.48
C GLY A 54 27.85 -38.40 -27.21
N SER A 55 28.07 -39.14 -26.11
CA SER A 55 28.58 -38.56 -24.87
C SER A 55 30.11 -38.62 -24.77
N ARG A 56 30.73 -37.63 -24.12
CA ARG A 56 32.17 -37.62 -23.81
C ARG A 56 32.38 -37.35 -22.32
N PRO A 57 33.19 -38.14 -21.59
CA PRO A 57 33.40 -37.93 -20.16
C PRO A 57 34.20 -36.65 -19.89
N LEU A 58 33.88 -35.97 -18.78
CA LEU A 58 34.69 -34.92 -18.18
C LEU A 58 35.48 -35.52 -17.01
N ALA A 59 36.77 -35.19 -16.90
CA ALA A 59 37.64 -35.73 -15.87
C ALA A 59 37.43 -35.00 -14.53
N PRO A 60 37.33 -35.70 -13.40
CA PRO A 60 37.25 -35.07 -12.09
C PRO A 60 38.57 -34.40 -11.72
N ARG A 61 38.48 -33.22 -11.07
CA ARG A 61 39.58 -32.53 -10.41
C ARG A 61 39.38 -32.63 -8.90
N GLY A 62 39.98 -33.65 -8.30
CA GLY A 62 39.80 -33.97 -6.87
C GLY A 62 38.43 -34.61 -6.57
N GLU A 63 38.07 -34.66 -5.28
CA GLU A 63 36.86 -35.35 -4.79
C GLU A 63 35.67 -34.42 -4.56
N GLN A 64 35.86 -33.10 -4.78
CA GLN A 64 34.88 -32.07 -4.40
C GLN A 64 33.83 -31.79 -5.48
N GLY A 65 33.82 -32.57 -6.56
CA GLY A 65 32.79 -32.51 -7.61
C GLY A 65 33.06 -31.50 -8.73
N PHE A 66 34.30 -31.04 -8.90
CA PHE A 66 34.70 -30.27 -10.08
C PHE A 66 35.12 -31.20 -11.22
N PHE A 67 34.61 -30.96 -12.43
CA PHE A 67 34.90 -31.75 -13.62
C PHE A 67 35.33 -30.83 -14.76
N GLU A 68 36.29 -31.26 -15.55
CA GLU A 68 36.69 -30.54 -16.77
C GLU A 68 37.13 -31.50 -17.88
N GLY A 69 36.99 -31.08 -19.12
CA GLY A 69 37.48 -31.85 -20.25
C GLY A 69 37.61 -31.01 -21.51
N PHE A 70 38.66 -31.28 -22.28
CA PHE A 70 38.80 -30.76 -23.63
C PHE A 70 38.03 -31.64 -24.62
N LEU A 71 37.24 -31.02 -25.48
CA LEU A 71 36.37 -31.65 -26.47
C LEU A 71 36.82 -31.23 -27.88
N PRO A 72 37.74 -31.99 -28.52
CA PRO A 72 38.28 -31.65 -29.82
C PRO A 72 37.20 -31.61 -30.90
N GLY A 73 37.26 -30.59 -31.76
CA GLY A 73 36.37 -30.40 -32.92
C GLY A 73 34.90 -30.10 -32.58
N VAL A 74 34.57 -29.92 -31.31
CA VAL A 74 33.22 -29.55 -30.85
C VAL A 74 33.07 -28.05 -30.92
N ARG A 75 31.91 -27.58 -31.38
CA ARG A 75 31.54 -26.15 -31.34
C ARG A 75 30.84 -25.83 -30.02
N ARG A 76 31.06 -24.63 -29.48
CA ARG A 76 30.49 -24.17 -28.20
C ARG A 76 28.96 -24.34 -28.15
N GLU A 77 28.26 -24.08 -29.25
CA GLU A 77 26.80 -24.11 -29.32
C GLU A 77 26.22 -25.53 -29.17
N ALA A 78 27.03 -26.57 -29.40
CA ALA A 78 26.63 -27.95 -29.16
C ALA A 78 26.70 -28.35 -27.67
N CYS A 79 27.38 -27.54 -26.84
CA CYS A 79 27.64 -27.82 -25.44
C CYS A 79 26.55 -27.25 -24.54
N THR A 80 25.36 -27.87 -24.54
CA THR A 80 24.20 -27.38 -23.76
C THR A 80 23.77 -28.30 -22.63
N ARG A 81 24.04 -29.60 -22.73
CA ARG A 81 23.58 -30.61 -21.77
C ARG A 81 24.70 -31.49 -21.24
N LEU A 82 24.58 -31.84 -19.97
CA LEU A 82 25.48 -32.74 -19.25
C LEU A 82 24.69 -33.92 -18.71
N ARG A 83 25.29 -35.10 -18.69
CA ARG A 83 24.81 -36.27 -17.93
C ARG A 83 25.59 -36.38 -16.65
N VAL A 84 24.92 -36.28 -15.52
CA VAL A 84 25.50 -36.28 -14.17
C VAL A 84 25.10 -37.60 -13.50
N HIS A 85 26.08 -38.34 -13.01
CA HIS A 85 25.88 -39.59 -12.28
C HIS A 85 26.01 -39.34 -10.79
N GLU A 86 24.89 -39.32 -10.08
CA GLU A 86 24.82 -39.14 -8.62
C GLU A 86 24.42 -40.47 -7.96
N PRO A 87 24.54 -40.61 -6.63
CA PRO A 87 24.14 -41.85 -5.92
C PRO A 87 22.67 -42.26 -6.19
N ALA A 88 21.80 -41.29 -6.47
CA ALA A 88 20.38 -41.54 -6.80
C ALA A 88 20.15 -41.99 -8.26
N GLY A 89 21.16 -41.92 -9.13
CA GLY A 89 21.07 -42.28 -10.54
C GLY A 89 21.71 -41.26 -11.48
N ALA A 90 21.67 -41.58 -12.78
CA ALA A 90 22.11 -40.66 -13.83
C ALA A 90 20.96 -39.74 -14.27
N ARG A 91 21.23 -38.45 -14.39
CA ARG A 91 20.28 -37.46 -14.93
C ARG A 91 20.92 -36.57 -15.97
N ASP A 92 20.14 -36.19 -16.97
CA ASP A 92 20.55 -35.21 -17.98
C ASP A 92 20.08 -33.82 -17.54
N VAL A 93 20.98 -32.86 -17.52
CA VAL A 93 20.71 -31.47 -17.13
C VAL A 93 21.17 -30.52 -18.21
N HIS A 94 20.48 -29.39 -18.35
CA HIS A 94 21.04 -28.26 -19.08
C HIS A 94 22.08 -27.55 -18.19
N ASP A 95 23.21 -27.19 -18.77
CA ASP A 95 24.23 -26.44 -18.04
C ASP A 95 23.85 -24.96 -17.98
N ALA A 96 23.59 -24.44 -16.77
CA ALA A 96 23.30 -23.04 -16.54
C ALA A 96 24.44 -22.13 -17.04
N TYR A 97 25.69 -22.60 -16.98
CA TYR A 97 26.88 -21.84 -17.40
C TYR A 97 27.14 -21.92 -18.91
N ALA A 98 26.39 -22.75 -19.66
CA ALA A 98 26.38 -22.71 -21.12
C ALA A 98 25.55 -21.56 -21.69
N LEU A 99 24.62 -21.01 -20.90
CA LEU A 99 23.70 -19.97 -21.35
C LEU A 99 24.35 -18.57 -21.29
N GLY A 100 24.03 -17.75 -22.29
CA GLY A 100 24.50 -16.37 -22.38
C GLY A 100 23.88 -15.46 -21.29
N PRO A 101 24.31 -14.18 -21.22
CA PRO A 101 23.66 -13.19 -20.36
C PRO A 101 22.14 -13.18 -20.59
N ALA A 102 21.36 -13.08 -19.53
CA ALA A 102 19.89 -13.05 -19.62
C ALA A 102 19.34 -11.61 -19.70
N LEU A 103 20.15 -10.64 -19.27
CA LEU A 103 19.93 -9.20 -19.37
C LEU A 103 20.85 -8.57 -20.43
N GLY A 104 20.38 -7.48 -21.03
CA GLY A 104 21.07 -6.73 -22.08
C GLY A 104 21.75 -5.45 -21.56
N PRO A 105 22.63 -4.80 -22.36
CA PRO A 105 23.30 -3.56 -21.97
C PRO A 105 22.35 -2.38 -21.67
N LEU A 106 21.16 -2.38 -22.27
CA LEU A 106 20.14 -1.36 -22.01
C LEU A 106 19.62 -1.44 -20.56
N ASP A 107 19.51 -2.65 -20.00
CA ASP A 107 19.05 -2.83 -18.63
C ASP A 107 20.05 -2.21 -17.63
N ASP A 108 21.36 -2.35 -17.90
CA ASP A 108 22.41 -1.72 -17.11
C ASP A 108 22.35 -0.20 -17.19
N HIS A 109 22.17 0.34 -18.41
CA HIS A 109 22.12 1.78 -18.65
C HIS A 109 20.94 2.44 -17.91
N LEU A 110 19.74 1.86 -18.03
CA LEU A 110 18.54 2.42 -17.40
C LEU A 110 18.56 2.30 -15.87
N LEU A 111 19.21 1.27 -15.31
CA LEU A 111 19.43 1.19 -13.86
C LEU A 111 20.36 2.33 -13.40
N LEU A 112 21.51 2.50 -14.05
CA LEU A 112 22.50 3.50 -13.69
C LEU A 112 21.98 4.93 -13.85
N GLU A 113 21.14 5.18 -14.85
CA GLU A 113 20.48 6.48 -15.05
C GLU A 113 19.34 6.72 -14.03
N GLY A 114 18.78 5.65 -13.46
CA GLY A 114 17.62 5.73 -12.56
C GLY A 114 16.29 5.99 -13.25
N THR A 115 16.24 5.81 -14.57
CA THR A 115 15.06 6.04 -15.41
C THR A 115 14.27 4.76 -15.65
N HIS A 116 14.77 3.61 -15.19
CA HIS A 116 14.03 2.36 -15.26
C HIS A 116 12.90 2.30 -14.21
N HIS A 117 11.70 2.74 -14.58
CA HIS A 117 10.53 2.74 -13.69
C HIS A 117 9.82 1.38 -13.57
N ARG A 118 10.37 0.35 -14.20
CA ARG A 118 9.85 -1.03 -14.24
C ARG A 118 10.95 -2.05 -13.96
N LEU A 119 11.84 -1.74 -13.02
CA LEU A 119 12.92 -2.64 -12.62
C LEU A 119 12.41 -4.03 -12.23
N HIS A 120 11.20 -4.10 -11.68
CA HIS A 120 10.53 -5.35 -11.35
C HIS A 120 10.34 -6.30 -12.56
N GLU A 121 10.36 -5.83 -13.81
CA GLU A 121 10.31 -6.70 -15.01
C GLU A 121 11.65 -7.37 -15.34
N ARG A 122 12.75 -6.87 -14.75
CA ARG A 122 14.13 -7.29 -15.03
C ARG A 122 14.78 -7.97 -13.83
N LEU A 123 14.73 -7.31 -12.67
CA LEU A 123 15.21 -7.81 -11.39
C LEU A 123 14.18 -8.73 -10.72
N GLY A 124 14.64 -9.59 -9.82
CA GLY A 124 13.85 -10.64 -9.21
C GLY A 124 13.98 -11.99 -9.92
N ALA A 125 13.00 -12.86 -9.72
CA ALA A 125 12.92 -14.17 -10.37
C ALA A 125 11.79 -14.23 -11.42
N HIS A 126 12.19 -14.45 -12.68
CA HIS A 126 11.30 -14.41 -13.84
C HIS A 126 11.33 -15.76 -14.57
N PRO A 127 10.29 -16.60 -14.40
CA PRO A 127 10.16 -17.82 -15.18
C PRO A 127 9.99 -17.50 -16.67
N GLY A 128 10.58 -18.31 -17.55
CA GLY A 128 10.56 -18.05 -18.98
C GLY A 128 11.44 -19.00 -19.78
N THR A 129 11.74 -18.61 -21.03
CA THR A 129 12.61 -19.35 -21.93
C THR A 129 13.83 -18.52 -22.30
N HIS A 130 15.03 -19.07 -22.13
CA HIS A 130 16.30 -18.45 -22.53
C HIS A 130 17.17 -19.45 -23.27
N GLY A 131 17.72 -19.06 -24.43
CA GLY A 131 18.50 -19.98 -25.27
C GLY A 131 17.74 -21.25 -25.70
N GLY A 132 16.40 -21.17 -25.81
CA GLY A 132 15.54 -22.32 -26.12
C GLY A 132 15.29 -23.27 -24.94
N VAL A 133 15.70 -22.90 -23.72
CA VAL A 133 15.55 -23.72 -22.50
C VAL A 133 14.59 -23.04 -21.53
N VAL A 134 13.62 -23.80 -21.03
CA VAL A 134 12.68 -23.33 -19.98
C VAL A 134 13.37 -23.32 -18.62
N GLY A 135 13.15 -22.27 -17.85
CA GLY A 135 13.77 -22.07 -16.55
C GLY A 135 13.38 -20.73 -15.94
N THR A 136 14.20 -20.24 -15.01
CA THR A 136 13.99 -18.94 -14.36
C THR A 136 15.23 -18.08 -14.45
N ARG A 137 15.06 -16.82 -14.87
CA ARG A 137 16.07 -15.77 -14.75
C ARG A 137 16.02 -15.20 -13.33
N PHE A 138 17.14 -15.21 -12.64
CA PHE A 138 17.35 -14.52 -11.37
C PHE A 138 18.23 -13.31 -11.61
N ALA A 139 17.86 -12.15 -11.07
CA ALA A 139 18.69 -10.96 -11.12
C ALA A 139 18.54 -10.11 -9.85
N VAL A 140 19.66 -9.67 -9.27
CA VAL A 140 19.68 -8.91 -8.02
C VAL A 140 20.78 -7.86 -8.02
N TRP A 141 20.50 -6.68 -7.48
CA TRP A 141 21.47 -5.60 -7.33
C TRP A 141 22.25 -5.76 -6.01
N ALA A 142 23.57 -5.94 -6.11
CA ALA A 142 24.47 -6.11 -4.97
C ALA A 142 25.90 -5.67 -5.36
N PRO A 143 26.12 -4.37 -5.59
CA PRO A 143 27.33 -3.85 -6.25
C PRO A 143 28.61 -4.09 -5.45
N HIS A 144 28.54 -4.18 -4.13
CA HIS A 144 29.72 -4.38 -3.27
C HIS A 144 29.98 -5.84 -2.90
N ALA A 145 29.08 -6.76 -3.27
CA ALA A 145 29.29 -8.18 -3.08
C ALA A 145 30.48 -8.68 -3.93
N LYS A 146 31.23 -9.63 -3.37
CA LYS A 146 32.29 -10.37 -4.09
C LYS A 146 31.77 -11.58 -4.82
N ARG A 147 30.66 -12.14 -4.36
CA ARG A 147 29.96 -13.28 -4.94
C ARG A 147 28.49 -13.21 -4.56
N VAL A 148 27.61 -13.56 -5.49
CA VAL A 148 26.20 -13.84 -5.22
C VAL A 148 25.86 -15.22 -5.78
N SER A 149 25.00 -15.96 -5.10
CA SER A 149 24.53 -17.28 -5.54
C SER A 149 23.05 -17.45 -5.24
N VAL A 150 22.35 -18.14 -6.14
CA VAL A 150 20.95 -18.53 -5.91
C VAL A 150 20.95 -19.84 -5.14
N VAL A 151 20.28 -19.90 -4.00
CA VAL A 151 20.21 -21.09 -3.14
C VAL A 151 18.77 -21.49 -2.88
N GLY A 152 18.52 -22.79 -2.76
CA GLY A 152 17.20 -23.35 -2.47
C GLY A 152 17.25 -24.87 -2.43
N ASP A 153 16.09 -25.51 -2.28
CA ASP A 153 16.02 -26.98 -2.16
C ASP A 153 16.62 -27.69 -3.39
N PHE A 154 16.45 -27.13 -4.59
CA PHE A 154 16.98 -27.64 -5.85
C PHE A 154 18.51 -27.76 -5.88
N ASN A 155 19.20 -27.11 -4.95
CA ASN A 155 20.66 -27.17 -4.83
C ASN A 155 21.14 -27.41 -3.40
N PHE A 156 20.27 -27.95 -2.53
CA PHE A 156 20.57 -28.25 -1.13
C PHE A 156 21.05 -27.03 -0.34
N TRP A 157 20.61 -25.84 -0.72
CA TRP A 157 21.04 -24.57 -0.14
C TRP A 157 22.58 -24.35 -0.20
N ASP A 158 23.27 -24.95 -1.17
CA ASP A 158 24.71 -24.87 -1.35
C ASP A 158 25.09 -23.78 -2.36
N GLY A 159 25.52 -22.62 -1.86
CA GLY A 159 25.88 -21.46 -2.66
C GLY A 159 27.09 -21.65 -3.58
N ARG A 160 27.80 -22.78 -3.54
CA ARG A 160 28.86 -23.07 -4.53
C ARG A 160 28.31 -23.54 -5.88
N ARG A 161 27.06 -24.05 -5.92
CA ARG A 161 26.50 -24.72 -7.10
C ARG A 161 26.01 -23.75 -8.17
N HIS A 162 25.36 -22.66 -7.77
CA HIS A 162 24.66 -21.74 -8.67
C HIS A 162 25.08 -20.29 -8.43
N THR A 163 26.38 -20.03 -8.64
CA THR A 163 26.99 -18.72 -8.55
C THR A 163 26.60 -17.85 -9.73
N MET A 164 26.21 -16.60 -9.46
CA MET A 164 25.69 -15.67 -10.44
C MET A 164 26.80 -14.94 -11.19
N ARG A 165 26.49 -14.45 -12.39
CA ARG A 165 27.36 -13.57 -13.18
C ARG A 165 27.27 -12.15 -12.68
N ARG A 166 28.40 -11.50 -12.40
CA ARG A 166 28.43 -10.07 -12.12
C ARG A 166 28.42 -9.26 -13.42
N ARG A 167 27.51 -8.31 -13.53
CA ARG A 167 27.53 -7.24 -14.53
C ARG A 167 28.31 -6.07 -13.95
N VAL A 168 29.52 -5.85 -14.47
CA VAL A 168 30.53 -4.99 -13.82
C VAL A 168 30.05 -3.56 -13.66
N ASP A 169 29.45 -2.99 -14.71
CA ASP A 169 29.07 -1.57 -14.74
C ASP A 169 27.89 -1.26 -13.82
N SER A 170 26.88 -2.13 -13.77
CA SER A 170 25.63 -1.91 -13.02
C SER A 170 25.66 -2.48 -11.59
N GLY A 171 26.58 -3.40 -11.29
CA GLY A 171 26.58 -4.13 -10.02
C GLY A 171 25.43 -5.13 -9.87
N ILE A 172 24.71 -5.42 -10.96
CA ILE A 172 23.70 -6.47 -11.02
C ILE A 172 24.38 -7.83 -11.08
N TRP A 173 23.81 -8.80 -10.39
CA TRP A 173 24.14 -10.21 -10.50
C TRP A 173 23.01 -10.94 -11.20
N GLU A 174 23.32 -11.78 -12.20
CA GLU A 174 22.30 -12.53 -12.93
C GLU A 174 22.65 -14.02 -13.12
N LEU A 175 21.63 -14.87 -13.21
CA LEU A 175 21.77 -16.27 -13.59
C LEU A 175 20.46 -16.78 -14.17
N PHE A 176 20.52 -17.48 -15.30
CA PHE A 176 19.39 -18.28 -15.77
C PHE A 176 19.57 -19.72 -15.30
N LEU A 177 18.61 -20.23 -14.54
CA LEU A 177 18.60 -21.61 -14.06
C LEU A 177 17.59 -22.46 -14.84
N PRO A 178 18.05 -23.42 -15.65
CA PRO A 178 17.18 -24.36 -16.37
C PRO A 178 16.32 -25.20 -15.43
N GLY A 179 15.08 -25.48 -15.85
CA GLY A 179 14.18 -26.41 -15.15
C GLY A 179 13.61 -25.89 -13.83
N ILE A 180 13.93 -24.66 -13.44
CA ILE A 180 13.32 -23.97 -12.30
C ILE A 180 12.06 -23.25 -12.77
N GLY A 181 10.99 -23.31 -11.98
CA GLY A 181 9.70 -22.70 -12.32
C GLY A 181 8.92 -22.21 -11.10
N PRO A 182 7.68 -21.72 -11.31
CA PRO A 182 6.84 -21.19 -10.24
C PRO A 182 6.64 -22.17 -9.07
N GLY A 183 6.58 -21.65 -7.86
CA GLY A 183 6.53 -22.42 -6.61
C GLY A 183 7.91 -22.83 -6.07
N THR A 184 9.00 -22.60 -6.82
CA THR A 184 10.35 -22.88 -6.33
C THR A 184 10.74 -21.89 -5.23
N VAL A 185 11.14 -22.43 -4.07
CA VAL A 185 11.66 -21.66 -2.94
C VAL A 185 13.13 -21.32 -3.15
N TYR A 186 13.52 -20.06 -2.94
CA TYR A 186 14.91 -19.61 -3.12
C TYR A 186 15.28 -18.41 -2.24
N LYS A 187 16.58 -18.19 -2.09
CA LYS A 187 17.22 -17.00 -1.54
C LYS A 187 18.49 -16.66 -2.29
N TYR A 188 19.06 -15.50 -1.97
CA TYR A 188 20.42 -15.15 -2.35
C TYR A 188 21.39 -15.39 -1.19
N GLU A 189 22.50 -16.05 -1.50
CA GLU A 189 23.68 -16.15 -0.64
C GLU A 189 24.75 -15.17 -1.14
N LEU A 190 25.22 -14.27 -0.27
CA LEU A 190 26.16 -13.21 -0.64
C LEU A 190 27.45 -13.32 0.16
N LEU A 191 28.58 -13.12 -0.53
CA LEU A 191 29.87 -12.85 0.08
C LEU A 191 30.11 -11.34 0.06
N GLY A 192 30.15 -10.71 1.23
CA GLY A 192 30.33 -9.25 1.34
C GLY A 192 31.73 -8.77 0.92
N PRO A 193 31.95 -7.45 0.88
CA PRO A 193 33.23 -6.87 0.43
C PRO A 193 34.43 -7.29 1.29
N ALA A 194 34.21 -7.58 2.58
CA ALA A 194 35.24 -8.09 3.49
C ALA A 194 35.59 -9.57 3.29
N GLY A 195 34.90 -10.28 2.39
CA GLY A 195 35.04 -11.74 2.23
C GLY A 195 34.28 -12.55 3.29
N THR A 196 33.39 -11.90 4.05
CA THR A 196 32.52 -12.56 5.04
C THR A 196 31.22 -13.01 4.38
N LEU A 197 30.79 -14.24 4.68
CA LEU A 197 29.49 -14.74 4.24
C LEU A 197 28.38 -14.01 5.01
N LEU A 198 27.41 -13.45 4.29
CA LEU A 198 26.29 -12.72 4.86
C LEU A 198 25.12 -13.66 5.18
N PRO A 199 24.17 -13.26 6.05
CA PRO A 199 22.90 -13.96 6.19
C PRO A 199 22.20 -14.11 4.84
N LEU A 200 21.49 -15.23 4.64
CA LEU A 200 20.72 -15.45 3.43
C LEU A 200 19.64 -14.38 3.27
N LYS A 201 19.59 -13.78 2.08
CA LYS A 201 18.69 -12.68 1.74
C LYS A 201 17.47 -13.16 0.97
N ALA A 202 16.30 -12.70 1.36
CA ALA A 202 15.12 -12.73 0.51
C ALA A 202 15.34 -11.80 -0.70
N ASP A 203 14.63 -12.06 -1.79
CA ASP A 203 14.71 -11.27 -3.01
C ASP A 203 13.99 -9.91 -2.84
N PRO A 204 14.68 -8.77 -2.99
CA PRO A 204 14.06 -7.44 -2.94
C PRO A 204 12.94 -7.25 -3.99
N PHE A 205 13.02 -7.98 -5.10
CA PHE A 205 12.07 -7.98 -6.21
C PHE A 205 11.32 -9.32 -6.32
N GLY A 206 11.30 -10.14 -5.25
CA GLY A 206 10.50 -11.36 -5.22
C GLY A 206 9.00 -11.04 -5.25
N PHE A 207 8.24 -11.76 -6.07
CA PHE A 207 6.78 -11.56 -6.22
C PHE A 207 5.94 -12.36 -5.22
N ALA A 208 6.53 -13.36 -4.59
CA ALA A 208 5.92 -14.18 -3.55
C ALA A 208 6.96 -14.60 -2.51
N ALA A 209 6.48 -15.01 -1.34
CA ALA A 209 7.29 -15.47 -0.22
C ALA A 209 6.67 -16.69 0.45
N GLU A 210 7.45 -17.37 1.28
CA GLU A 210 6.92 -18.38 2.18
C GLU A 210 6.09 -17.76 3.31
N MET A 211 5.16 -18.54 3.87
CA MET A 211 4.39 -18.13 5.04
C MET A 211 5.30 -17.98 6.27
N ARG A 212 5.30 -16.79 6.88
CA ARG A 212 6.05 -16.53 8.12
C ARG A 212 5.78 -17.60 9.21
N PRO A 213 6.79 -17.96 10.03
CA PRO A 213 8.09 -17.32 10.18
C PRO A 213 9.15 -17.75 9.15
N ALA A 214 8.80 -18.60 8.18
CA ALA A 214 9.66 -18.84 7.02
C ALA A 214 9.84 -17.54 6.23
N ASN A 215 10.93 -17.44 5.46
CA ASN A 215 11.40 -16.15 4.95
C ASN A 215 12.19 -16.27 3.64
N ALA A 216 12.04 -17.37 2.90
CA ALA A 216 12.53 -17.44 1.54
C ALA A 216 11.54 -16.83 0.55
N SER A 217 12.06 -16.37 -0.58
CA SER A 217 11.26 -15.94 -1.71
C SER A 217 10.77 -17.17 -2.48
N VAL A 218 9.65 -17.02 -3.18
CA VAL A 218 9.06 -18.06 -4.02
C VAL A 218 8.98 -17.52 -5.43
N VAL A 219 9.49 -18.28 -6.40
CA VAL A 219 9.33 -17.95 -7.83
C VAL A 219 7.84 -17.91 -8.13
N ALA A 220 7.33 -16.80 -8.63
CA ALA A 220 5.93 -16.66 -9.02
C ALA A 220 5.84 -16.17 -10.46
N ASP A 221 4.73 -16.54 -11.11
CA ASP A 221 4.39 -16.08 -12.45
C ASP A 221 3.14 -15.21 -12.39
N LEU A 222 3.33 -13.94 -12.71
CA LEU A 222 2.28 -12.93 -12.76
C LEU A 222 1.67 -12.80 -14.17
N ASP A 223 2.28 -13.41 -15.18
CA ASP A 223 1.79 -13.34 -16.55
C ASP A 223 0.61 -14.32 -16.76
N GLY A 224 -0.14 -14.10 -17.84
CA GLY A 224 -1.27 -14.95 -18.23
C GLY A 224 -2.51 -14.82 -17.34
N PHE A 225 -2.60 -13.81 -16.48
CA PHE A 225 -3.84 -13.47 -15.79
C PHE A 225 -4.78 -12.72 -16.73
N GLU A 226 -6.03 -13.21 -16.86
CA GLU A 226 -7.05 -12.60 -17.71
C GLU A 226 -7.90 -11.62 -16.88
N TRP A 227 -7.58 -10.32 -16.97
CA TRP A 227 -8.38 -9.25 -16.39
C TRP A 227 -9.68 -9.04 -17.17
N THR A 228 -10.78 -8.75 -16.47
CA THR A 228 -12.10 -8.47 -17.04
C THR A 228 -12.56 -7.02 -16.78
N ASP A 229 -11.69 -6.20 -16.20
CA ASP A 229 -11.95 -4.85 -15.69
C ASP A 229 -11.65 -3.72 -16.69
N ALA A 230 -11.47 -4.01 -17.98
CA ALA A 230 -11.06 -3.01 -18.98
C ALA A 230 -11.99 -1.77 -19.03
N ALA A 231 -13.29 -1.97 -18.80
CA ALA A 231 -14.26 -0.86 -18.71
C ALA A 231 -13.99 0.04 -17.49
N TRP A 232 -13.68 -0.54 -16.34
CA TRP A 232 -13.31 0.19 -15.13
C TRP A 232 -12.03 1.00 -15.35
N MET A 233 -10.97 0.35 -15.85
CA MET A 233 -9.69 1.00 -16.11
C MET A 233 -9.81 2.18 -17.09
N SER A 234 -10.65 2.04 -18.14
CA SER A 234 -10.91 3.13 -19.08
C SER A 234 -11.69 4.29 -18.48
N ALA A 235 -12.65 4.00 -17.60
CA ALA A 235 -13.43 5.02 -16.89
C ALA A 235 -12.56 5.77 -15.88
N ARG A 236 -11.74 5.04 -15.10
CA ARG A 236 -10.81 5.60 -14.12
C ARG A 236 -9.79 6.55 -14.76
N ALA A 237 -9.20 6.18 -15.90
CA ALA A 237 -8.24 7.02 -16.60
C ALA A 237 -8.82 8.40 -17.05
N LYS A 238 -10.16 8.52 -17.13
CA LYS A 238 -10.86 9.74 -17.55
C LYS A 238 -11.57 10.44 -16.38
N SER A 239 -11.50 9.88 -15.17
CA SER A 239 -12.23 10.40 -14.03
C SER A 239 -11.51 11.60 -13.41
N ALA A 240 -12.24 12.36 -12.60
CA ALA A 240 -11.69 13.43 -11.76
C ALA A 240 -12.03 13.09 -10.30
N PRO A 241 -11.18 12.31 -9.60
CA PRO A 241 -11.48 11.83 -8.25
C PRO A 241 -11.85 12.93 -7.25
N ARG A 242 -11.32 14.14 -7.42
CA ARG A 242 -11.62 15.31 -6.57
C ARG A 242 -13.10 15.71 -6.60
N THR A 243 -13.77 15.57 -7.74
CA THR A 243 -15.18 15.98 -7.91
C THR A 243 -16.14 14.80 -7.85
N GLN A 244 -15.65 13.59 -7.59
CA GLN A 244 -16.46 12.37 -7.46
C GLN A 244 -16.67 12.00 -5.98
N PRO A 245 -17.72 11.21 -5.66
CA PRO A 245 -17.90 10.70 -4.31
C PRO A 245 -16.79 9.68 -3.98
N MET A 246 -16.09 9.92 -2.87
CA MET A 246 -15.08 8.99 -2.35
C MET A 246 -15.37 8.71 -0.89
N SER A 247 -15.85 7.49 -0.65
CA SER A 247 -16.07 6.94 0.68
C SER A 247 -15.33 5.60 0.76
N VAL A 248 -14.33 5.56 1.64
CA VAL A 248 -13.34 4.49 1.73
C VAL A 248 -13.63 3.63 2.96
N TYR A 249 -13.73 2.32 2.75
CA TYR A 249 -13.73 1.33 3.83
C TYR A 249 -12.31 0.80 4.01
N GLU A 250 -11.64 1.20 5.10
CA GLU A 250 -10.28 0.77 5.41
C GLU A 250 -10.28 -0.61 6.10
N VAL A 251 -9.43 -1.53 5.64
CA VAL A 251 -9.48 -2.95 6.01
C VAL A 251 -8.08 -3.50 6.26
N HIS A 252 -7.89 -4.10 7.44
CA HIS A 252 -6.83 -5.08 7.66
C HIS A 252 -7.33 -6.46 7.23
N ALA A 253 -7.03 -6.85 5.99
CA ALA A 253 -7.56 -8.08 5.39
C ALA A 253 -7.40 -9.35 6.27
N PRO A 254 -6.24 -9.59 6.93
CA PRO A 254 -6.07 -10.78 7.77
C PRO A 254 -6.92 -10.82 9.06
N SER A 255 -7.48 -9.70 9.52
CA SER A 255 -8.26 -9.63 10.77
C SER A 255 -9.69 -9.13 10.58
N TRP A 256 -10.13 -8.93 9.34
CA TRP A 256 -11.54 -8.64 9.05
C TRP A 256 -12.43 -9.83 9.43
N LYS A 257 -12.07 -11.02 8.94
CA LYS A 257 -12.76 -12.29 9.22
C LYS A 257 -11.78 -13.45 9.23
N ARG A 258 -12.03 -14.46 10.06
CA ARG A 258 -11.15 -15.63 10.22
C ARG A 258 -11.94 -16.93 10.15
N HIS A 259 -11.22 -18.02 9.89
CA HIS A 259 -11.78 -19.35 10.10
C HIS A 259 -11.97 -19.59 11.60
N PRO A 260 -12.95 -20.41 12.04
CA PRO A 260 -13.14 -20.75 13.45
C PRO A 260 -11.91 -21.40 14.12
N ASP A 261 -11.02 -22.01 13.32
CA ASP A 261 -9.75 -22.59 13.76
C ASP A 261 -8.60 -21.57 13.86
N GLY A 262 -8.87 -20.28 13.62
CA GLY A 262 -7.92 -19.18 13.69
C GLY A 262 -7.13 -18.93 12.40
N ARG A 263 -7.27 -19.79 11.38
CA ARG A 263 -6.61 -19.56 10.08
C ARG A 263 -7.11 -18.28 9.43
N PHE A 264 -6.19 -17.64 8.70
CA PHE A 264 -6.52 -16.52 7.83
C PHE A 264 -7.44 -16.97 6.71
N TRP A 265 -8.33 -16.07 6.30
CA TRP A 265 -9.01 -16.20 5.03
C TRP A 265 -8.05 -15.93 3.88
N ASN A 266 -8.26 -16.58 2.74
CA ASN A 266 -7.52 -16.25 1.52
C ASN A 266 -8.23 -15.14 0.72
N TRP A 267 -7.55 -14.64 -0.31
CA TRP A 267 -8.10 -13.57 -1.18
C TRP A 267 -9.42 -13.91 -1.86
N ASP A 268 -9.67 -15.18 -2.22
CA ASP A 268 -10.92 -15.59 -2.85
C ASP A 268 -12.09 -15.60 -1.86
N GLU A 269 -11.83 -16.02 -0.62
CA GLU A 269 -12.81 -15.95 0.48
C GLU A 269 -13.15 -14.50 0.82
N LEU A 270 -12.15 -13.63 0.87
CA LEU A 270 -12.37 -12.19 1.04
C LEU A 270 -13.15 -11.60 -0.15
N ALA A 271 -12.82 -11.97 -1.39
CA ALA A 271 -13.54 -11.47 -2.56
C ALA A 271 -15.02 -11.87 -2.53
N ALA A 272 -15.34 -13.08 -2.04
CA ALA A 272 -16.71 -13.57 -1.97
C ALA A 272 -17.58 -12.90 -0.90
N ASP A 273 -17.00 -12.34 0.16
CA ASP A 273 -17.74 -11.80 1.31
C ASP A 273 -17.52 -10.29 1.52
N LEU A 274 -16.25 -9.84 1.57
CA LEU A 274 -15.90 -8.44 1.80
C LEU A 274 -16.41 -7.53 0.68
N ILE A 275 -16.26 -7.92 -0.59
CA ILE A 275 -16.67 -7.07 -1.72
C ILE A 275 -18.20 -6.87 -1.73
N PRO A 276 -19.05 -7.91 -1.67
CA PRO A 276 -20.49 -7.73 -1.51
C PRO A 276 -20.87 -6.94 -0.27
N TYR A 277 -20.19 -7.17 0.87
CA TYR A 277 -20.43 -6.43 2.11
C TYR A 277 -20.20 -4.93 1.92
N VAL A 278 -19.01 -4.53 1.45
CA VAL A 278 -18.63 -3.14 1.23
C VAL A 278 -19.56 -2.46 0.24
N ARG A 279 -19.87 -3.14 -0.87
CA ARG A 279 -20.82 -2.64 -1.87
C ARG A 279 -22.22 -2.45 -1.28
N SER A 280 -22.69 -3.38 -0.44
CA SER A 280 -24.02 -3.29 0.19
C SER A 280 -24.15 -2.12 1.18
N LEU A 281 -23.01 -1.61 1.67
CA LEU A 281 -22.94 -0.42 2.51
C LEU A 281 -22.71 0.86 1.70
N GLY A 282 -22.56 0.77 0.38
CA GLY A 282 -22.42 1.93 -0.50
C GLY A 282 -21.07 2.65 -0.41
N PHE A 283 -20.02 2.02 0.12
CA PHE A 283 -18.67 2.57 -0.05
C PHE A 283 -18.28 2.54 -1.53
N THR A 284 -17.40 3.45 -1.95
CA THR A 284 -16.90 3.52 -3.33
C THR A 284 -15.51 2.90 -3.47
N HIS A 285 -14.76 2.81 -2.36
CA HIS A 285 -13.41 2.26 -2.34
C HIS A 285 -13.19 1.34 -1.13
N ILE A 286 -12.32 0.34 -1.31
CA ILE A 286 -11.68 -0.44 -0.25
C ILE A 286 -10.24 0.07 -0.15
N GLN A 287 -9.78 0.44 1.04
CA GLN A 287 -8.35 0.67 1.29
C GLN A 287 -7.80 -0.50 2.09
N LEU A 288 -6.90 -1.27 1.49
CA LEU A 288 -6.23 -2.36 2.16
C LEU A 288 -5.01 -1.80 2.88
N MET A 289 -4.91 -2.08 4.18
CA MET A 289 -3.64 -1.99 4.92
C MET A 289 -2.55 -2.83 4.22
N PRO A 290 -1.24 -2.59 4.47
CA PRO A 290 -0.19 -3.05 3.57
C PRO A 290 -0.26 -4.55 3.23
N VAL A 291 -0.35 -4.83 1.93
CA VAL A 291 -0.44 -6.20 1.39
C VAL A 291 0.94 -6.82 1.08
N MET A 292 2.00 -6.02 1.25
CA MET A 292 3.39 -6.44 1.09
C MET A 292 3.79 -7.49 2.12
N GLU A 293 4.71 -8.39 1.77
CA GLU A 293 5.20 -9.40 2.72
C GLU A 293 5.96 -8.76 3.88
N HIS A 294 5.59 -9.16 5.09
CA HIS A 294 6.10 -8.63 6.34
C HIS A 294 6.24 -9.77 7.38
N PRO A 295 7.27 -9.75 8.25
CA PRO A 295 7.58 -10.90 9.12
C PRO A 295 6.71 -10.96 10.39
N LEU A 296 6.09 -9.86 10.79
CA LEU A 296 5.42 -9.71 12.08
C LEU A 296 3.96 -9.24 11.91
N ASP A 297 2.97 -10.02 12.36
CA ASP A 297 1.55 -9.59 12.28
C ASP A 297 1.27 -8.28 13.01
N ALA A 298 1.91 -8.07 14.16
CA ALA A 298 1.70 -6.90 15.00
C ALA A 298 2.26 -5.60 14.39
N SER A 299 3.00 -5.67 13.27
CA SER A 299 3.31 -4.47 12.49
C SER A 299 2.17 -4.04 11.57
N TRP A 300 1.12 -4.86 11.46
CA TRP A 300 -0.06 -4.67 10.59
C TRP A 300 0.27 -4.52 9.10
N GLY A 301 1.50 -4.85 8.72
CA GLY A 301 2.03 -4.67 7.36
C GLY A 301 3.03 -3.52 7.20
N TYR A 302 3.11 -2.57 8.14
CA TYR A 302 3.96 -1.37 8.06
C TYR A 302 5.47 -1.62 8.27
N GLN A 303 5.89 -2.88 8.36
CA GLN A 303 7.31 -3.25 8.36
C GLN A 303 7.58 -4.31 7.29
N PRO A 304 7.49 -3.95 6.00
CA PRO A 304 7.64 -4.90 4.92
C PRO A 304 9.09 -5.33 4.73
N VAL A 305 9.29 -6.62 4.47
CA VAL A 305 10.59 -7.19 4.04
C VAL A 305 10.59 -7.53 2.55
N GLY A 306 9.41 -7.73 1.94
CA GLY A 306 9.23 -7.98 0.52
C GLY A 306 8.31 -6.95 -0.12
N MET A 307 8.86 -5.81 -0.56
CA MET A 307 8.08 -4.71 -1.14
C MET A 307 7.30 -5.12 -2.39
N HIS A 308 7.84 -6.03 -3.20
CA HIS A 308 7.20 -6.57 -4.41
C HIS A 308 6.45 -7.89 -4.17
N ALA A 309 6.47 -8.42 -2.95
CA ALA A 309 5.87 -9.70 -2.62
C ALA A 309 4.49 -9.48 -1.99
N VAL A 310 3.47 -10.16 -2.50
CA VAL A 310 2.17 -10.25 -1.81
C VAL A 310 2.31 -11.16 -0.60
N THR A 311 1.78 -10.76 0.56
CA THR A 311 1.89 -11.57 1.78
C THR A 311 1.24 -12.95 1.60
N ALA A 312 1.98 -13.99 1.99
CA ALA A 312 1.56 -15.39 1.89
C ALA A 312 0.39 -15.74 2.82
N ARG A 313 0.09 -14.89 3.82
CA ARG A 313 -0.98 -15.09 4.81
C ARG A 313 -2.34 -15.33 4.19
N LEU A 314 -2.61 -14.65 3.07
CA LEU A 314 -3.90 -14.64 2.38
C LEU A 314 -3.85 -15.45 1.07
N GLY A 315 -2.79 -16.23 0.86
CA GLY A 315 -2.51 -16.93 -0.40
C GLY A 315 -1.45 -16.20 -1.22
N GLY A 316 -1.54 -16.29 -2.55
CA GLY A 316 -0.52 -15.76 -3.45
C GLY A 316 -0.96 -14.54 -4.26
N PRO A 317 -0.05 -13.97 -5.07
CA PRO A 317 -0.33 -12.77 -5.86
C PRO A 317 -1.50 -12.91 -6.83
N ARG A 318 -1.70 -14.08 -7.46
CA ARG A 318 -2.87 -14.32 -8.32
C ARG A 318 -4.20 -14.26 -7.56
N GLY A 319 -4.21 -14.53 -6.25
CA GLY A 319 -5.39 -14.34 -5.40
C GLY A 319 -5.74 -12.87 -5.26
N LEU A 320 -4.74 -12.02 -4.98
CA LEU A 320 -4.95 -10.57 -4.90
C LEU A 320 -5.42 -9.98 -6.24
N MET A 321 -4.87 -10.45 -7.37
CA MET A 321 -5.35 -10.05 -8.70
C MET A 321 -6.84 -10.37 -8.90
N ARG A 322 -7.29 -11.58 -8.49
CA ARG A 322 -8.72 -11.93 -8.54
C ARG A 322 -9.57 -11.05 -7.62
N PHE A 323 -9.08 -10.73 -6.42
CA PHE A 323 -9.76 -9.84 -5.49
C PHE A 323 -9.97 -8.44 -6.10
N ILE A 324 -8.91 -7.83 -6.64
CA ILE A 324 -8.99 -6.50 -7.25
C ILE A 324 -9.89 -6.53 -8.49
N ASN A 325 -9.75 -7.54 -9.35
CA ASN A 325 -10.61 -7.71 -10.52
C ASN A 325 -12.10 -7.81 -10.12
N ALA A 326 -12.42 -8.61 -9.10
CA ALA A 326 -13.79 -8.73 -8.58
C ALA A 326 -14.30 -7.42 -7.96
N ALA A 327 -13.43 -6.61 -7.34
CA ALA A 327 -13.80 -5.31 -6.80
C ALA A 327 -14.17 -4.34 -7.94
N HIS A 328 -13.36 -4.32 -9.01
CA HIS A 328 -13.66 -3.50 -10.20
C HIS A 328 -14.96 -3.93 -10.89
N GLU A 329 -15.22 -5.24 -11.03
CA GLU A 329 -16.50 -5.76 -11.55
C GLU A 329 -17.69 -5.36 -10.67
N ALA A 330 -17.46 -5.21 -9.37
CA ALA A 330 -18.45 -4.75 -8.40
C ALA A 330 -18.60 -3.21 -8.37
N GLY A 331 -17.77 -2.46 -9.10
CA GLY A 331 -17.76 -1.00 -9.14
C GLY A 331 -17.08 -0.35 -7.92
N LEU A 332 -16.14 -1.06 -7.29
CA LEU A 332 -15.36 -0.58 -6.14
C LEU A 332 -13.91 -0.36 -6.55
N GLY A 333 -13.33 0.76 -6.16
CA GLY A 333 -11.88 0.97 -6.26
C GLY A 333 -11.12 0.28 -5.12
N VAL A 334 -9.88 -0.14 -5.36
CA VAL A 334 -8.96 -0.71 -4.39
C VAL A 334 -7.73 0.18 -4.25
N LEU A 335 -7.61 0.79 -3.07
CA LEU A 335 -6.44 1.55 -2.63
C LEU A 335 -5.54 0.64 -1.79
N LEU A 336 -4.23 0.81 -1.88
CA LEU A 336 -3.27 0.06 -1.07
C LEU A 336 -2.46 1.03 -0.20
N ASP A 337 -2.32 0.71 1.08
CA ASP A 337 -1.28 1.32 1.90
C ASP A 337 0.08 0.87 1.40
N TRP A 338 0.92 1.84 1.08
CA TRP A 338 2.26 1.70 0.54
C TRP A 338 3.26 2.29 1.53
N VAL A 339 4.35 1.56 1.79
CA VAL A 339 5.26 1.84 2.92
C VAL A 339 6.67 2.19 2.42
N PRO A 340 6.86 3.35 1.75
CA PRO A 340 8.18 3.79 1.27
C PRO A 340 9.01 4.48 2.35
N ALA A 341 8.47 4.72 3.55
CA ALA A 341 9.09 5.57 4.56
C ALA A 341 10.26 4.88 5.29
N HIS A 342 10.20 3.57 5.48
CA HIS A 342 11.19 2.81 6.23
C HIS A 342 11.05 1.29 5.96
N PHE A 343 12.00 0.52 6.46
CA PHE A 343 11.96 -0.95 6.44
C PHE A 343 12.62 -1.55 7.69
N PRO A 344 12.22 -2.77 8.12
CA PRO A 344 12.77 -3.37 9.33
C PRO A 344 14.20 -3.89 9.13
N GLN A 345 14.93 -4.08 10.23
CA GLN A 345 16.33 -4.53 10.23
C GLN A 345 16.50 -6.04 10.23
N ASP A 346 15.44 -6.80 9.89
CA ASP A 346 15.49 -8.25 9.76
C ASP A 346 16.65 -8.69 8.84
N ALA A 347 17.45 -9.64 9.32
CA ALA A 347 18.68 -10.06 8.64
C ALA A 347 18.43 -10.61 7.22
N HIS A 348 17.24 -11.17 6.97
CA HIS A 348 16.83 -11.69 5.66
C HIS A 348 16.33 -10.60 4.70
N GLY A 349 16.01 -9.40 5.19
CA GLY A 349 15.52 -8.27 4.41
C GLY A 349 16.63 -7.37 3.87
N LEU A 350 16.29 -6.09 3.63
CA LEU A 350 17.13 -5.13 2.91
C LEU A 350 18.32 -4.58 3.72
N ALA A 351 18.29 -4.68 5.05
CA ALA A 351 19.33 -4.11 5.90
C ALA A 351 20.71 -4.70 5.58
N ARG A 352 21.69 -3.83 5.36
CA ARG A 352 23.06 -4.18 4.98
C ARG A 352 23.15 -5.22 3.88
N PHE A 353 22.31 -5.09 2.85
CA PHE A 353 22.00 -6.15 1.90
C PHE A 353 23.23 -6.89 1.34
N ASP A 354 24.23 -6.15 0.87
CA ASP A 354 25.49 -6.66 0.32
C ASP A 354 26.70 -6.48 1.26
N GLY A 355 26.43 -6.24 2.55
CA GLY A 355 27.42 -6.01 3.60
C GLY A 355 27.71 -4.54 3.87
N THR A 356 27.22 -3.64 3.01
CA THR A 356 27.28 -2.18 3.14
C THR A 356 25.89 -1.59 3.38
N PRO A 357 25.75 -0.35 3.89
CA PRO A 357 24.47 0.37 3.87
C PRO A 357 24.05 0.65 2.42
N LEU A 358 23.28 -0.28 1.85
CA LEU A 358 22.96 -0.30 0.41
C LEU A 358 21.63 0.39 0.12
N PHE A 359 20.58 -0.07 0.81
CA PHE A 359 19.23 0.49 0.71
C PHE A 359 19.01 1.58 1.75
N GLU A 360 19.59 1.42 2.94
CA GLU A 360 19.57 2.40 4.01
C GLU A 360 20.59 3.52 3.79
N HIS A 361 20.28 4.73 4.27
CA HIS A 361 21.21 5.84 4.23
C HIS A 361 22.45 5.53 5.11
N PRO A 362 23.69 5.78 4.63
CA PRO A 362 24.92 5.40 5.32
C PRO A 362 25.18 6.18 6.63
N ASP A 363 24.67 7.41 6.74
CA ASP A 363 24.65 8.18 7.99
C ASP A 363 23.50 7.69 8.88
N PRO A 364 23.76 7.11 10.06
CA PRO A 364 22.73 6.63 10.98
C PRO A 364 21.77 7.71 11.48
N GLN A 365 22.20 8.99 11.53
CA GLN A 365 21.32 10.09 11.94
C GLN A 365 20.21 10.36 10.90
N ARG A 366 20.44 9.94 9.65
CA ARG A 366 19.48 10.05 8.54
C ARG A 366 18.86 8.70 8.16
N GLY A 367 19.57 7.60 8.42
CA GLY A 367 19.24 6.25 7.96
C GLY A 367 18.48 5.38 8.97
N PHE A 368 18.03 5.92 10.11
CA PHE A 368 17.44 5.11 11.17
C PHE A 368 16.36 5.85 11.96
N HIS A 369 15.17 5.27 12.10
CA HIS A 369 14.12 5.76 13.01
C HIS A 369 14.31 5.20 14.43
N PRO A 370 14.67 6.03 15.42
CA PRO A 370 15.00 5.56 16.76
C PRO A 370 13.83 4.93 17.50
N ASP A 371 12.64 5.54 17.42
CA ASP A 371 11.45 5.04 18.15
C ASP A 371 10.87 3.75 17.55
N TRP A 372 11.13 3.50 16.26
CA TRP A 372 10.58 2.34 15.56
C TRP A 372 11.58 1.19 15.42
N GLY A 373 12.87 1.45 15.63
CA GLY A 373 13.93 0.45 15.43
C GLY A 373 14.08 0.04 13.96
N THR A 374 13.78 0.92 13.01
CA THR A 374 13.75 0.61 11.57
C THR A 374 14.74 1.46 10.78
N ALA A 375 15.17 0.96 9.63
CA ALA A 375 16.06 1.67 8.72
C ALA A 375 15.29 2.56 7.75
N ILE A 376 15.89 3.68 7.36
CA ILE A 376 15.32 4.66 6.41
C ILE A 376 16.06 4.52 5.09
N TYR A 377 15.30 4.47 3.99
CA TYR A 377 15.85 4.38 2.64
C TYR A 377 16.78 5.57 2.31
N ASP A 378 17.86 5.30 1.58
CA ASP A 378 18.69 6.33 0.97
C ASP A 378 17.99 6.90 -0.27
N TYR A 379 17.07 7.84 -0.07
CA TYR A 379 16.30 8.46 -1.15
C TYR A 379 17.16 9.21 -2.19
N GLY A 380 18.36 9.64 -1.79
CA GLY A 380 19.31 10.32 -2.66
C GLY A 380 19.93 9.37 -3.68
N ARG A 381 20.11 8.11 -3.30
CA ARG A 381 20.68 7.07 -4.15
C ARG A 381 19.75 6.70 -5.30
N THR A 382 20.29 6.78 -6.51
CA THR A 382 19.54 6.59 -7.76
C THR A 382 18.83 5.24 -7.84
N GLU A 383 19.51 4.14 -7.51
CA GLU A 383 18.95 2.80 -7.60
C GLU A 383 17.89 2.53 -6.52
N VAL A 384 18.01 3.16 -5.34
CA VAL A 384 17.02 3.05 -4.26
C VAL A 384 15.75 3.83 -4.62
N ARG A 385 15.90 5.04 -5.16
CA ARG A 385 14.77 5.80 -5.72
C ARG A 385 14.09 5.03 -6.85
N ALA A 386 14.86 4.40 -7.75
CA ALA A 386 14.31 3.58 -8.83
C ALA A 386 13.60 2.31 -8.29
N PHE A 387 14.10 1.69 -7.22
CA PHE A 387 13.44 0.59 -6.53
C PHE A 387 12.06 1.00 -5.99
N LEU A 388 11.98 2.13 -5.28
CA LEU A 388 10.70 2.64 -4.74
C LEU A 388 9.73 3.04 -5.86
N ALA A 389 10.22 3.74 -6.91
CA ALA A 389 9.42 4.10 -8.07
C ALA A 389 8.87 2.86 -8.80
N SER A 390 9.74 1.86 -9.03
CA SER A 390 9.34 0.58 -9.62
C SER A 390 8.31 -0.14 -8.76
N ASN A 391 8.38 -0.01 -7.44
CA ASN A 391 7.42 -0.63 -6.54
C ASN A 391 6.03 0.01 -6.59
N ALA A 392 5.97 1.34 -6.63
CA ALA A 392 4.70 2.05 -6.83
C ALA A 392 4.05 1.64 -8.16
N MET A 393 4.83 1.63 -9.25
CA MET A 393 4.35 1.20 -10.57
C MET A 393 3.96 -0.27 -10.61
N PHE A 394 4.65 -1.14 -9.87
CA PHE A 394 4.31 -2.57 -9.80
C PHE A 394 2.88 -2.78 -9.31
N TRP A 395 2.46 -2.11 -8.23
CA TRP A 395 1.10 -2.24 -7.70
C TRP A 395 0.04 -1.66 -8.64
N ILE A 396 0.33 -0.52 -9.27
CA ILE A 396 -0.61 0.13 -10.18
C ILE A 396 -0.73 -0.63 -11.51
N GLU A 397 0.38 -1.05 -12.12
CA GLU A 397 0.38 -1.66 -13.46
C GLU A 397 0.14 -3.17 -13.44
N ARG A 398 0.69 -3.90 -12.47
CA ARG A 398 0.58 -5.37 -12.44
C ARG A 398 -0.64 -5.86 -11.66
N PHE A 399 -1.12 -5.09 -10.69
CA PHE A 399 -2.27 -5.44 -9.86
C PHE A 399 -3.49 -4.54 -10.09
N HIS A 400 -3.39 -3.55 -10.97
CA HIS A 400 -4.46 -2.60 -11.28
C HIS A 400 -4.95 -1.77 -10.09
N ALA A 401 -4.17 -1.62 -9.00
CA ALA A 401 -4.56 -0.80 -7.86
C ALA A 401 -4.97 0.64 -8.29
N ASP A 402 -6.05 1.16 -7.71
CA ASP A 402 -6.62 2.48 -8.04
C ASP A 402 -5.90 3.63 -7.35
N GLY A 403 -5.02 3.34 -6.42
CA GLY A 403 -4.23 4.34 -5.74
C GLY A 403 -3.39 3.77 -4.62
N LEU A 404 -2.44 4.59 -4.16
CA LEU A 404 -1.53 4.26 -3.06
C LEU A 404 -1.66 5.32 -1.97
N ARG A 405 -1.79 4.86 -0.72
CA ARG A 405 -1.72 5.73 0.47
C ARG A 405 -0.35 5.56 1.13
N VAL A 406 0.35 6.66 1.34
CA VAL A 406 1.64 6.70 2.04
C VAL A 406 1.41 7.07 3.49
N ASP A 407 1.77 6.16 4.39
CA ASP A 407 1.83 6.37 5.83
C ASP A 407 3.02 7.26 6.23
N ALA A 408 2.83 8.05 7.27
CA ALA A 408 3.85 8.82 7.96
C ALA A 408 4.76 9.63 7.03
N VAL A 409 4.20 10.36 6.05
CA VAL A 409 4.97 11.21 5.13
C VAL A 409 5.85 12.21 5.90
N SER A 410 5.38 12.67 7.06
CA SER A 410 6.15 13.53 7.97
C SER A 410 7.48 12.90 8.40
N SER A 411 7.54 11.57 8.54
CA SER A 411 8.78 10.84 8.89
C SER A 411 9.79 10.84 7.75
N MET A 412 9.32 10.96 6.52
CA MET A 412 10.16 11.03 5.32
C MET A 412 10.72 12.44 5.12
N ILE A 413 9.87 13.47 5.22
CA ILE A 413 10.20 14.83 4.78
C ILE A 413 10.95 15.66 5.82
N HIS A 414 11.04 15.20 7.07
CA HIS A 414 11.76 15.89 8.15
C HIS A 414 12.96 15.08 8.66
N LEU A 415 14.15 15.67 8.64
CA LEU A 415 15.40 15.06 9.13
C LEU A 415 15.41 14.89 10.66
N ASP A 416 14.61 15.66 11.38
CA ASP A 416 14.50 15.66 12.84
C ASP A 416 13.29 14.89 13.38
N TYR A 417 12.56 14.17 12.52
CA TYR A 417 11.41 13.39 12.93
C TYR A 417 11.76 12.39 14.06
N SER A 418 11.10 12.53 15.21
CA SER A 418 11.37 11.76 16.43
C SER A 418 12.82 11.84 16.93
N ARG A 419 13.47 12.98 16.77
CA ARG A 419 14.86 13.20 17.25
C ARG A 419 14.96 14.48 18.06
N GLY A 420 15.71 14.41 19.17
CA GLY A 420 16.02 15.56 20.00
C GLY A 420 17.17 16.42 19.44
N PRO A 421 17.43 17.60 20.04
CA PRO A 421 18.56 18.44 19.67
C PRO A 421 19.90 17.68 19.77
N GLY A 422 20.68 17.66 18.68
CA GLY A 422 21.98 16.98 18.61
C GLY A 422 21.92 15.51 18.16
N GLU A 423 20.73 14.96 17.95
CA GLU A 423 20.52 13.58 17.48
C GLU A 423 20.30 13.50 15.96
N TRP A 424 20.30 14.63 15.27
CA TRP A 424 20.12 14.77 13.81
C TRP A 424 21.06 15.84 13.24
N SER A 425 21.29 15.77 11.92
CA SER A 425 22.17 16.71 11.19
C SER A 425 21.37 17.56 10.20
N PRO A 426 21.37 18.91 10.35
CA PRO A 426 20.65 19.79 9.45
C PRO A 426 21.27 19.89 8.06
N ASN A 427 20.51 20.45 7.13
CA ASN A 427 21.02 20.83 5.81
C ASN A 427 22.10 21.94 5.92
N PRO A 428 22.90 22.17 4.87
CA PRO A 428 23.93 23.22 4.88
C PRO A 428 23.43 24.64 5.22
N ASP A 429 22.14 24.90 5.02
CA ASP A 429 21.46 26.17 5.35
C ASP A 429 20.73 26.15 6.70
N GLY A 430 20.87 25.06 7.48
CA GLY A 430 20.29 24.91 8.81
C GLY A 430 18.88 24.34 8.85
N GLY A 431 18.23 24.10 7.70
CA GLY A 431 16.89 23.54 7.64
C GLY A 431 16.82 22.04 7.96
N ASN A 432 15.64 21.55 8.31
CA ASN A 432 15.35 20.14 8.60
C ASN A 432 14.67 19.39 7.45
N ASP A 433 14.33 20.04 6.33
CA ASP A 433 13.73 19.36 5.19
C ASP A 433 14.62 18.23 4.64
N ASN A 434 14.09 17.01 4.56
CA ASN A 434 14.75 15.91 3.87
C ASN A 434 14.55 16.05 2.35
N ARG A 435 15.42 16.83 1.72
CA ARG A 435 15.35 17.18 0.28
C ARG A 435 15.34 15.97 -0.63
N ASP A 436 16.06 14.91 -0.27
CA ASP A 436 16.13 13.69 -1.05
C ASP A 436 14.80 12.92 -1.01
N ALA A 437 14.18 12.82 0.17
CA ALA A 437 12.85 12.23 0.31
C ALA A 437 11.79 13.04 -0.45
N ILE A 438 11.82 14.38 -0.34
CA ILE A 438 10.90 15.28 -1.06
C ILE A 438 11.05 15.09 -2.57
N ALA A 439 12.29 15.06 -3.08
CA ALA A 439 12.56 14.83 -4.50
C ALA A 439 12.09 13.43 -4.96
N CYS A 440 12.28 12.41 -4.13
CA CYS A 440 11.80 11.04 -4.38
C CYS A 440 10.28 10.99 -4.49
N LEU A 441 9.55 11.55 -3.52
CA LEU A 441 8.08 11.60 -3.53
C LEU A 441 7.53 12.35 -4.74
N ARG A 442 8.07 13.54 -5.03
CA ARG A 442 7.70 14.31 -6.22
C ARG A 442 7.91 13.53 -7.51
N HIS A 443 9.04 12.83 -7.62
CA HIS A 443 9.36 12.01 -8.78
C HIS A 443 8.35 10.87 -8.96
N ILE A 444 8.03 10.14 -7.89
CA ILE A 444 7.10 9.00 -7.92
C ILE A 444 5.68 9.47 -8.21
N ASN A 445 5.19 10.51 -7.55
CA ASN A 445 3.86 11.08 -7.82
C ASN A 445 3.74 11.55 -9.28
N ALA A 446 4.76 12.22 -9.82
CA ALA A 446 4.78 12.64 -11.21
C ALA A 446 4.82 11.46 -12.19
N LEU A 447 5.49 10.37 -11.83
CA LEU A 447 5.52 9.13 -12.61
C LEU A 447 4.14 8.46 -12.67
N VAL A 448 3.48 8.30 -11.53
CA VAL A 448 2.11 7.73 -11.45
C VAL A 448 1.14 8.55 -12.28
N LYS A 449 1.20 9.89 -12.17
CA LYS A 449 0.36 10.78 -12.96
C LYS A 449 0.62 10.67 -14.47
N ARG A 450 1.90 10.61 -14.89
CA ARG A 450 2.28 10.45 -16.31
C ARG A 450 1.90 9.09 -16.89
N ALA A 451 1.76 8.04 -16.07
CA ALA A 451 1.29 6.75 -16.54
C ALA A 451 -0.16 6.81 -17.08
N GLY A 452 -0.92 7.86 -16.72
CA GLY A 452 -2.21 8.16 -17.34
C GLY A 452 -3.32 7.15 -17.04
N GLN A 453 -3.18 6.38 -15.96
CA GLN A 453 -4.15 5.34 -15.59
C GLN A 453 -5.21 5.82 -14.60
N GLY A 454 -5.15 7.09 -14.17
CA GLY A 454 -6.11 7.67 -13.22
C GLY A 454 -5.96 7.18 -11.76
N ALA A 455 -4.83 6.56 -11.42
CA ALA A 455 -4.56 6.16 -10.04
C ALA A 455 -4.27 7.37 -9.15
N VAL A 456 -4.76 7.35 -7.90
CA VAL A 456 -4.60 8.46 -6.94
C VAL A 456 -3.47 8.20 -5.94
N MET A 457 -2.77 9.26 -5.55
CA MET A 457 -1.77 9.23 -4.49
C MET A 457 -2.30 9.95 -3.25
N ILE A 458 -2.27 9.28 -2.09
CA ILE A 458 -2.82 9.80 -0.83
C ILE A 458 -1.71 9.91 0.21
N ALA A 459 -1.60 11.04 0.88
CA ALA A 459 -0.63 11.26 1.96
C ALA A 459 -1.30 11.27 3.33
N GLU A 460 -0.68 10.62 4.30
CA GLU A 460 -0.84 10.99 5.70
C GLU A 460 0.39 11.77 6.15
N GLU A 461 0.17 13.06 6.39
CA GLU A 461 1.20 14.02 6.75
C GLU A 461 0.62 14.82 7.94
N ALA A 462 1.23 14.67 9.11
CA ALA A 462 0.69 15.11 10.38
C ALA A 462 1.28 16.45 10.88
N THR A 463 2.11 17.13 10.07
CA THR A 463 2.59 18.49 10.34
C THR A 463 1.83 19.53 9.51
N ASP A 464 2.24 20.79 9.61
CA ASP A 464 1.69 21.92 8.87
C ASP A 464 2.36 22.13 7.49
N TRP A 465 2.89 21.05 6.88
CA TRP A 465 3.53 21.15 5.57
C TRP A 465 2.51 21.62 4.52
N SER A 466 2.86 22.66 3.79
CA SER A 466 1.99 23.25 2.76
C SER A 466 2.24 22.66 1.38
N GLY A 467 1.17 22.55 0.57
CA GLY A 467 1.26 22.06 -0.80
C GLY A 467 1.47 20.55 -0.89
N VAL A 468 0.98 19.77 0.07
CA VAL A 468 1.05 18.30 0.00
C VAL A 468 0.29 17.80 -1.23
N THR A 469 -0.88 18.37 -1.49
CA THR A 469 -1.74 18.01 -2.62
C THR A 469 -1.61 18.96 -3.83
N ALA A 470 -0.67 19.90 -3.77
CA ALA A 470 -0.34 20.76 -4.90
C ALA A 470 0.53 20.01 -5.93
N PRO A 471 0.45 20.37 -7.22
CA PRO A 471 1.27 19.75 -8.27
C PRO A 471 2.78 19.83 -7.96
N ALA A 472 3.51 18.74 -8.23
CA ALA A 472 4.95 18.69 -7.99
C ALA A 472 5.73 19.75 -8.81
N GLU A 473 5.24 20.09 -10.00
CA GLU A 473 5.82 21.13 -10.88
C GLU A 473 5.68 22.55 -10.33
N GLU A 474 4.71 22.76 -9.43
CA GLU A 474 4.44 24.05 -8.77
C GLU A 474 5.08 24.13 -7.37
N GLY A 475 5.94 23.17 -7.02
CA GLY A 475 6.59 23.11 -5.72
C GLY A 475 5.82 22.33 -4.65
N GLY A 476 4.68 21.71 -4.98
CA GLY A 476 3.98 20.79 -4.09
C GLY A 476 4.65 19.41 -3.97
N LEU A 477 4.11 18.50 -3.17
CA LEU A 477 4.56 17.11 -3.11
C LEU A 477 3.93 16.23 -4.21
N GLY A 478 2.83 16.68 -4.82
CA GLY A 478 2.18 16.02 -5.95
C GLY A 478 1.17 14.92 -5.57
N PHE A 479 0.76 14.81 -4.31
CA PHE A 479 -0.33 13.91 -3.92
C PHE A 479 -1.67 14.44 -4.44
N ASP A 480 -2.65 13.57 -4.61
CA ASP A 480 -4.01 13.96 -4.98
C ASP A 480 -4.84 14.31 -3.74
N PHE A 481 -4.61 13.61 -2.61
CA PHE A 481 -5.29 13.82 -1.34
C PHE A 481 -4.35 13.79 -0.14
N LYS A 482 -4.75 14.47 0.95
CA LYS A 482 -4.10 14.45 2.27
C LYS A 482 -5.12 14.02 3.33
N TRP A 483 -4.74 13.17 4.27
CA TRP A 483 -5.55 12.91 5.47
C TRP A 483 -5.61 14.15 6.36
N ASN A 484 -6.82 14.56 6.77
CA ASN A 484 -7.01 15.69 7.66
C ASN A 484 -6.85 15.27 9.14
N MET A 485 -5.60 15.14 9.57
CA MET A 485 -5.25 14.71 10.93
C MET A 485 -5.70 15.73 11.99
N GLY A 486 -5.72 17.03 11.65
CA GLY A 486 -6.22 18.09 12.53
C GLY A 486 -7.71 17.95 12.81
N TRP A 487 -8.54 17.80 11.76
CA TRP A 487 -9.97 17.52 11.89
C TRP A 487 -10.23 16.26 12.71
N MET A 488 -9.51 15.17 12.42
CA MET A 488 -9.68 13.91 13.14
C MET A 488 -9.42 14.10 14.63
N ASN A 489 -8.30 14.74 14.97
CA ASN A 489 -7.89 14.92 16.36
C ASN A 489 -8.88 15.79 17.15
N ASP A 490 -9.25 16.95 16.58
CA ASP A 490 -10.12 17.91 17.24
C ASP A 490 -11.53 17.35 17.43
N THR A 491 -12.08 16.73 16.40
CA THR A 491 -13.46 16.21 16.45
C THR A 491 -13.59 14.99 17.35
N LEU A 492 -12.59 14.09 17.39
CA LEU A 492 -12.55 12.98 18.36
C LEU A 492 -12.47 13.49 19.81
N ARG A 493 -11.68 14.53 20.08
CA ARG A 493 -11.62 15.17 21.40
C ARG A 493 -12.95 15.83 21.77
N TYR A 494 -13.67 16.39 20.80
CA TYR A 494 -14.97 17.01 21.03
C TYR A 494 -16.03 15.97 21.41
N VAL A 495 -16.19 14.92 20.60
CA VAL A 495 -17.26 13.92 20.82
C VAL A 495 -17.02 13.06 22.06
N ALA A 496 -15.77 12.91 22.49
CA ALA A 496 -15.43 12.22 23.75
C ALA A 496 -15.81 13.01 25.02
N LYS A 497 -16.12 14.31 24.90
CA LYS A 497 -16.55 15.12 26.05
C LYS A 497 -18.02 14.88 26.35
N GLU A 498 -18.33 14.86 27.65
CA GLU A 498 -19.71 14.93 28.14
C GLU A 498 -20.45 16.13 27.50
N PRO A 499 -21.70 15.97 27.03
CA PRO A 499 -22.38 17.00 26.26
C PRO A 499 -22.45 18.37 26.94
N ILE A 500 -22.59 18.40 28.26
CA ILE A 500 -22.63 19.64 29.04
C ILE A 500 -21.33 20.47 28.99
N HIS A 501 -20.20 19.85 28.64
CA HIS A 501 -18.91 20.53 28.55
C HIS A 501 -18.59 21.02 27.13
N ARG A 502 -19.37 20.63 26.11
CA ARG A 502 -19.03 20.84 24.70
C ARG A 502 -19.05 22.31 24.29
N GLY A 503 -19.86 23.16 24.94
CA GLY A 503 -19.92 24.58 24.63
C GLY A 503 -18.58 25.32 24.84
N TRP A 504 -17.77 24.90 25.83
CA TRP A 504 -16.42 25.45 26.05
C TRP A 504 -15.37 24.95 25.05
N HIS A 505 -15.77 24.02 24.18
CA HIS A 505 -14.91 23.36 23.22
C HIS A 505 -15.48 23.42 21.80
N HIS A 506 -16.43 24.34 21.55
CA HIS A 506 -17.10 24.50 20.27
C HIS A 506 -16.14 24.65 19.08
N GLN A 507 -15.00 25.30 19.33
CA GLN A 507 -13.93 25.50 18.35
C GLN A 507 -13.34 24.20 17.80
N LEU A 508 -13.39 23.09 18.54
CA LEU A 508 -12.86 21.81 18.07
C LEU A 508 -13.65 21.23 16.88
N MET A 509 -14.86 21.72 16.62
CA MET A 509 -15.67 21.28 15.49
C MET A 509 -15.64 22.27 14.31
N ASN A 510 -15.45 23.57 14.56
CA ASN A 510 -15.48 24.57 13.49
C ASN A 510 -14.09 25.01 12.99
N PHE A 511 -13.01 24.73 13.71
CA PHE A 511 -11.66 25.20 13.36
C PHE A 511 -11.11 24.58 12.07
N SER A 512 -11.41 23.31 11.79
CA SER A 512 -10.93 22.63 10.57
C SER A 512 -11.36 23.34 9.28
N LEU A 513 -12.50 24.03 9.30
CA LEU A 513 -13.03 24.75 8.15
C LEU A 513 -12.27 26.04 7.83
N MET A 514 -11.40 26.51 8.73
CA MET A 514 -10.49 27.62 8.43
C MET A 514 -9.42 27.25 7.40
N TYR A 515 -9.10 25.95 7.27
CA TYR A 515 -8.07 25.46 6.35
C TYR A 515 -8.55 24.29 5.47
N ALA A 516 -9.82 23.88 5.56
CA ALA A 516 -10.37 22.72 4.83
C ALA A 516 -10.24 22.79 3.30
N PHE A 517 -9.94 23.97 2.75
CA PHE A 517 -9.78 24.19 1.31
C PHE A 517 -8.32 24.46 0.90
N ASN A 518 -7.37 24.38 1.84
CA ASN A 518 -5.94 24.53 1.55
C ASN A 518 -5.34 23.28 0.88
N GLU A 519 -5.96 22.13 1.09
CA GLU A 519 -5.54 20.84 0.55
C GLU A 519 -6.79 20.03 0.17
N ASN A 520 -6.62 19.01 -0.69
CA ASN A 520 -7.70 18.07 -0.99
C ASN A 520 -7.79 17.04 0.14
N PHE A 521 -8.66 17.26 1.12
CA PHE A 521 -8.70 16.41 2.30
C PHE A 521 -9.55 15.14 2.14
N ILE A 522 -9.05 14.03 2.69
CA ILE A 522 -9.84 12.90 3.19
C ILE A 522 -9.98 13.08 4.71
N LEU A 523 -11.17 12.86 5.26
CA LEU A 523 -11.47 12.87 6.69
C LEU A 523 -11.32 11.43 7.22
N PRO A 524 -10.24 11.10 7.97
CA PRO A 524 -9.98 9.73 8.38
C PRO A 524 -10.52 9.43 9.79
N LEU A 525 -11.25 8.33 9.91
CA LEU A 525 -11.44 7.60 11.17
C LEU A 525 -10.81 6.22 11.01
N SER A 526 -9.48 6.20 11.03
CA SER A 526 -8.66 5.06 10.64
C SER A 526 -8.41 4.05 11.77
N HIS A 527 -7.71 2.97 11.43
CA HIS A 527 -7.28 1.91 12.35
C HIS A 527 -6.50 2.42 13.58
N ASP A 528 -5.65 3.43 13.40
CA ASP A 528 -4.84 4.03 14.48
C ASP A 528 -5.69 4.67 15.59
N GLU A 529 -6.93 5.02 15.28
CA GLU A 529 -7.84 5.67 16.22
C GLU A 529 -8.69 4.68 17.03
N VAL A 530 -8.47 3.38 16.89
CA VAL A 530 -9.25 2.37 17.64
C VAL A 530 -8.38 1.29 18.28
N VAL A 531 -7.17 1.68 18.69
CA VAL A 531 -6.13 0.80 19.26
C VAL A 531 -5.36 1.48 20.40
N HIS A 532 -4.44 0.75 21.02
CA HIS A 532 -3.45 1.25 21.98
C HIS A 532 -4.03 2.02 23.17
N GLY A 533 -5.20 1.60 23.67
CA GLY A 533 -5.84 2.23 24.83
C GLY A 533 -6.63 3.50 24.48
N LYS A 534 -6.69 3.90 23.21
CA LYS A 534 -7.51 5.04 22.76
C LYS A 534 -9.02 4.73 22.80
N GLY A 535 -9.40 3.47 22.95
CA GLY A 535 -10.79 2.99 22.90
C GLY A 535 -11.32 2.86 21.47
N SER A 536 -12.36 2.03 21.30
CA SER A 536 -13.15 2.01 20.07
C SER A 536 -13.91 3.32 19.87
N LEU A 537 -14.39 3.58 18.65
CA LEU A 537 -15.16 4.80 18.37
C LEU A 537 -16.42 4.91 19.25
N LEU A 538 -17.14 3.81 19.47
CA LEU A 538 -18.28 3.75 20.40
C LEU A 538 -17.83 3.89 21.87
N GLY A 539 -16.71 3.28 22.24
CA GLY A 539 -16.14 3.31 23.58
C GLY A 539 -15.73 4.71 24.04
N ARG A 540 -15.33 5.57 23.10
CA ARG A 540 -15.00 6.99 23.34
C ARG A 540 -16.23 7.86 23.63
N MET A 541 -17.42 7.46 23.17
CA MET A 541 -18.63 8.28 23.35
C MET A 541 -19.05 8.31 24.83
N PRO A 542 -19.45 9.47 25.38
CA PRO A 542 -19.90 9.55 26.77
C PRO A 542 -21.17 8.71 26.99
N LYS A 543 -21.26 8.06 28.15
CA LYS A 543 -22.45 7.27 28.53
C LYS A 543 -23.63 8.17 28.95
N GLY A 544 -23.35 9.44 29.27
CA GLY A 544 -24.24 10.29 30.05
C GLY A 544 -24.10 9.99 31.54
N GLY A 545 -24.98 10.58 32.36
CA GLY A 545 -24.96 10.44 33.82
C GLY A 545 -25.15 9.00 34.33
N ASP A 546 -24.85 8.78 35.60
CA ASP A 546 -24.94 7.47 36.25
C ASP A 546 -26.32 6.81 36.06
N GLY A 547 -26.31 5.55 35.59
CA GLY A 547 -27.54 4.78 35.34
C GLY A 547 -28.18 4.96 33.96
N ALA A 548 -27.61 5.80 33.08
CA ALA A 548 -28.05 5.90 31.69
C ALA A 548 -27.79 4.60 30.91
N ASP A 549 -28.76 4.16 30.13
CA ASP A 549 -28.57 3.13 29.11
C ASP A 549 -27.63 3.65 28.01
N ASP A 550 -26.95 2.76 27.27
CA ASP A 550 -25.95 3.11 26.25
C ASP A 550 -26.51 3.87 25.04
N TRP A 551 -27.81 4.22 25.04
CA TRP A 551 -28.48 4.97 23.98
C TRP A 551 -27.71 6.24 23.59
N GLN A 552 -27.22 7.03 24.55
CA GLN A 552 -26.45 8.26 24.24
C GLN A 552 -25.12 7.99 23.56
N ARG A 553 -24.47 6.83 23.81
CA ARG A 553 -23.23 6.45 23.11
C ARG A 553 -23.51 6.22 21.64
N PHE A 554 -24.56 5.44 21.34
CA PHE A 554 -24.99 5.19 19.97
C PHE A 554 -25.48 6.47 19.29
N ALA A 555 -26.26 7.32 19.97
CA ALA A 555 -26.71 8.59 19.41
C ALA A 555 -25.53 9.52 19.08
N ASN A 556 -24.55 9.66 19.98
CA ASN A 556 -23.32 10.40 19.72
C ASN A 556 -22.54 9.85 18.52
N LEU A 557 -22.36 8.53 18.43
CA LEU A 557 -21.67 7.92 17.31
C LEU A 557 -22.40 8.20 15.99
N ARG A 558 -23.73 8.04 15.96
CA ARG A 558 -24.54 8.35 14.78
C ARG A 558 -24.47 9.83 14.38
N ALA A 559 -24.55 10.73 15.36
CA ALA A 559 -24.39 12.16 15.11
C ALA A 559 -23.00 12.48 14.55
N TYR A 560 -21.95 11.85 15.09
CA TYR A 560 -20.59 12.09 14.63
C TYR A 560 -20.37 11.61 13.18
N LEU A 561 -20.88 10.42 12.84
CA LEU A 561 -20.83 9.92 11.46
C LEU A 561 -21.68 10.79 10.52
N GLY A 562 -22.86 11.23 10.95
CA GLY A 562 -23.70 12.17 10.20
C GLY A 562 -23.02 13.52 9.98
N TYR A 563 -22.28 14.03 10.95
CA TYR A 563 -21.47 15.23 10.83
C TYR A 563 -20.31 15.04 9.84
N MET A 564 -19.56 13.95 9.97
CA MET A 564 -18.41 13.65 9.10
C MET A 564 -18.81 13.59 7.61
N TRP A 565 -19.95 12.97 7.29
CA TRP A 565 -20.42 12.90 5.91
C TRP A 565 -20.87 14.26 5.35
N GLY A 566 -21.33 15.17 6.21
CA GLY A 566 -21.83 16.49 5.84
C GLY A 566 -20.73 17.55 5.77
N HIS A 567 -19.60 17.31 6.45
CA HIS A 567 -18.40 18.15 6.41
C HIS A 567 -17.70 18.05 5.04
N PRO A 568 -17.09 19.11 4.49
CA PRO A 568 -16.26 19.03 3.28
C PRO A 568 -15.07 18.06 3.40
N GLY A 569 -14.77 17.35 2.32
CA GLY A 569 -13.67 16.39 2.22
C GLY A 569 -14.15 14.95 2.02
N LYS A 570 -13.30 14.09 1.44
CA LYS A 570 -13.62 12.67 1.19
C LYS A 570 -13.68 11.88 2.50
N LYS A 571 -14.25 10.66 2.50
CA LYS A 571 -14.54 9.90 3.73
C LYS A 571 -13.68 8.66 3.84
N LEU A 572 -13.15 8.37 5.04
CA LEU A 572 -12.53 7.08 5.35
C LEU A 572 -13.00 6.58 6.71
N LEU A 573 -13.47 5.34 6.75
CA LEU A 573 -13.92 4.67 7.96
C LEU A 573 -13.28 3.27 8.07
N PHE A 574 -12.60 3.01 9.18
CA PHE A 574 -12.02 1.71 9.44
C PHE A 574 -13.04 0.65 9.82
N MET A 575 -12.79 -0.58 9.36
CA MET A 575 -13.60 -1.74 9.66
C MET A 575 -13.87 -1.93 11.17
N GLY A 576 -15.10 -2.29 11.52
CA GLY A 576 -15.58 -2.40 12.89
C GLY A 576 -16.29 -1.14 13.39
N ASN A 577 -15.95 0.04 12.87
CA ASN A 577 -16.61 1.29 13.27
C ASN A 577 -18.05 1.38 12.74
N GLU A 578 -18.33 0.83 11.56
CA GLU A 578 -19.66 0.80 10.94
C GLU A 578 -20.65 -0.11 11.67
N ILE A 579 -20.16 -1.06 12.47
CA ILE A 579 -20.97 -1.92 13.32
C ILE A 579 -20.95 -1.47 14.79
N ALA A 580 -20.38 -0.29 15.08
CA ALA A 580 -20.22 0.25 16.42
C ALA A 580 -19.56 -0.75 17.38
N GLN A 581 -18.40 -1.30 16.97
CA GLN A 581 -17.70 -2.29 17.77
C GLN A 581 -17.32 -1.73 19.15
N TRP A 582 -17.50 -2.55 20.19
CA TRP A 582 -17.19 -2.16 21.56
C TRP A 582 -15.71 -2.16 21.86
N ARG A 583 -15.02 -3.21 21.44
CA ARG A 583 -13.61 -3.42 21.73
C ARG A 583 -12.76 -2.66 20.73
N GLU A 584 -11.58 -2.24 21.20
CA GLU A 584 -10.50 -1.85 20.30
C GLU A 584 -10.25 -2.96 19.27
N TRP A 585 -9.83 -2.52 18.08
CA TRP A 585 -9.36 -3.43 17.06
C TRP A 585 -8.14 -4.21 17.57
N SER A 586 -7.97 -5.42 17.03
CA SER A 586 -6.77 -6.21 17.22
C SER A 586 -6.60 -7.11 16.02
N GLU A 587 -5.41 -7.05 15.44
CA GLU A 587 -4.93 -7.87 14.35
C GLU A 587 -5.01 -9.38 14.64
N ALA A 588 -4.99 -9.77 15.92
CA ALA A 588 -4.97 -11.16 16.36
C ALA A 588 -6.34 -11.88 16.29
N ARG A 589 -7.44 -11.16 16.07
CA ARG A 589 -8.81 -11.72 16.05
C ARG A 589 -9.63 -11.15 14.90
N GLU A 590 -10.74 -11.80 14.56
CA GLU A 590 -11.72 -11.19 13.65
C GLU A 590 -12.51 -10.07 14.33
N LEU A 591 -13.24 -9.28 13.53
CA LEU A 591 -14.21 -8.31 14.04
C LEU A 591 -15.33 -9.01 14.83
N ASP A 592 -15.97 -8.27 15.72
CA ASP A 592 -17.06 -8.76 16.56
C ASP A 592 -18.39 -8.89 15.75
N TRP A 593 -18.41 -9.71 14.69
CA TRP A 593 -19.54 -9.87 13.76
C TRP A 593 -20.86 -10.25 14.43
N TRP A 594 -20.81 -10.90 15.59
CA TRP A 594 -21.97 -11.26 16.40
C TRP A 594 -22.79 -10.03 16.85
N LEU A 595 -22.17 -8.83 16.89
CA LEU A 595 -22.85 -7.59 17.24
C LEU A 595 -24.03 -7.26 16.32
N LEU A 596 -23.99 -7.72 15.07
CA LEU A 596 -25.07 -7.52 14.09
C LEU A 596 -26.34 -8.33 14.42
N GLN A 597 -26.34 -9.14 15.48
CA GLN A 597 -27.56 -9.75 16.05
C GLN A 597 -28.36 -8.76 16.92
N HIS A 598 -27.82 -7.56 17.18
CA HIS A 598 -28.42 -6.55 18.05
C HIS A 598 -28.82 -5.29 17.28
N ALA A 599 -30.06 -4.83 17.48
CA ALA A 599 -30.68 -3.76 16.71
C ALA A 599 -29.91 -2.42 16.68
N ARG A 600 -29.21 -2.07 17.77
CA ARG A 600 -28.43 -0.81 17.85
C ARG A 600 -27.24 -0.81 16.90
N HIS A 601 -26.56 -1.95 16.78
CA HIS A 601 -25.39 -2.12 15.90
C HIS A 601 -25.82 -2.14 14.43
N THR A 602 -26.90 -2.87 14.10
CA THR A 602 -27.49 -2.83 12.76
C THR A 602 -28.03 -1.44 12.40
N GLY A 603 -28.50 -0.67 13.39
CA GLY A 603 -28.95 0.72 13.21
C GLY A 603 -27.81 1.65 12.76
N VAL A 604 -26.62 1.54 13.38
CA VAL A 604 -25.42 2.29 12.95
C VAL A 604 -24.97 1.85 11.56
N GLN A 605 -24.94 0.55 11.29
CA GLN A 605 -24.58 0.04 9.96
C GLN A 605 -25.55 0.52 8.87
N THR A 606 -26.84 0.58 9.19
CA THR A 606 -27.88 1.11 8.28
C THR A 606 -27.71 2.61 8.05
N LEU A 607 -27.35 3.38 9.10
CA LEU A 607 -27.01 4.79 8.94
C LEU A 607 -25.81 4.97 7.98
N VAL A 608 -24.74 4.20 8.14
CA VAL A 608 -23.56 4.28 7.24
C VAL A 608 -23.96 4.00 5.79
N ARG A 609 -24.83 3.00 5.57
CA ARG A 609 -25.38 2.71 4.23
C ARG A 609 -26.11 3.90 3.63
N ASP A 610 -26.99 4.52 4.40
CA ASP A 610 -27.81 5.63 3.92
C ASP A 610 -26.98 6.92 3.73
N LEU A 611 -26.00 7.16 4.60
CA LEU A 611 -25.02 8.24 4.44
C LEU A 611 -24.21 8.09 3.15
N ASN A 612 -23.74 6.89 2.86
CA ASN A 612 -23.04 6.57 1.63
C ASN A 612 -23.92 6.75 0.39
N ALA A 613 -25.18 6.30 0.45
CA ALA A 613 -26.14 6.50 -0.63
C ALA A 613 -26.38 7.99 -0.92
N LEU A 614 -26.55 8.81 0.12
CA LEU A 614 -26.70 10.27 -0.02
C LEU A 614 -25.43 10.92 -0.59
N HIS A 615 -24.26 10.55 -0.08
CA HIS A 615 -22.99 11.09 -0.56
C HIS A 615 -22.78 10.80 -2.05
N GLN A 616 -23.17 9.62 -2.54
CA GLN A 616 -23.10 9.31 -3.97
C GLN A 616 -24.18 10.02 -4.79
N ALA A 617 -25.40 10.13 -4.28
CA ALA A 617 -26.54 10.66 -5.04
C ALA A 617 -26.55 12.19 -5.16
N LEU A 618 -25.93 12.91 -4.21
CA LEU A 618 -26.03 14.37 -4.11
C LEU A 618 -24.67 15.03 -4.37
N PRO A 619 -24.46 15.66 -5.53
CA PRO A 619 -23.22 16.38 -5.86
C PRO A 619 -22.80 17.41 -4.83
N ALA A 620 -23.76 18.07 -4.17
CA ALA A 620 -23.49 19.03 -3.09
C ALA A 620 -22.62 18.45 -1.95
N LEU A 621 -22.68 17.13 -1.73
CA LEU A 621 -21.93 16.47 -0.66
C LEU A 621 -20.51 16.04 -1.06
N HIS A 622 -20.09 16.22 -2.32
CA HIS A 622 -18.78 15.75 -2.78
C HIS A 622 -18.09 16.56 -3.88
N ALA A 623 -18.83 17.23 -4.76
CA ALA A 623 -18.27 17.80 -6.00
C ALA A 623 -17.30 18.96 -5.74
N ALA A 624 -17.66 19.83 -4.80
CA ALA A 624 -16.87 21.01 -4.41
C ALA A 624 -16.20 20.86 -3.03
N ASP A 625 -15.84 19.64 -2.61
CA ASP A 625 -15.23 19.38 -1.28
C ASP A 625 -13.96 20.20 -1.01
N ALA A 626 -13.18 20.49 -2.05
CA ALA A 626 -11.92 21.22 -1.98
C ALA A 626 -12.03 22.68 -2.44
N GLN A 627 -13.24 23.21 -2.58
CA GLN A 627 -13.49 24.59 -3.02
C GLN A 627 -14.29 25.33 -1.94
N PRO A 628 -13.91 26.58 -1.57
CA PRO A 628 -14.66 27.36 -0.58
C PRO A 628 -16.14 27.52 -0.91
N GLU A 629 -16.49 27.61 -2.19
CA GLU A 629 -17.86 27.78 -2.70
C GLU A 629 -18.75 26.56 -2.40
N GLY A 630 -18.16 25.39 -2.13
CA GLY A 630 -18.86 24.17 -1.77
C GLY A 630 -19.45 24.17 -0.35
N PHE A 631 -19.20 25.21 0.44
CA PHE A 631 -19.56 25.29 1.85
C PHE A 631 -19.97 26.70 2.28
N HIS A 632 -21.02 26.82 3.09
CA HIS A 632 -21.42 28.09 3.69
C HIS A 632 -22.00 27.89 5.09
N TRP A 633 -21.40 28.50 6.11
CA TRP A 633 -21.97 28.51 7.46
C TRP A 633 -23.32 29.23 7.48
N ILE A 634 -24.34 28.61 8.10
CA ILE A 634 -25.58 29.30 8.49
C ILE A 634 -25.35 29.93 9.87
N ASP A 635 -24.96 29.10 10.84
CA ASP A 635 -24.50 29.54 12.16
C ASP A 635 -23.36 28.62 12.64
N ALA A 636 -22.21 29.24 12.90
CA ALA A 636 -20.99 28.60 13.39
C ALA A 636 -20.75 28.84 14.89
N ASP A 637 -21.49 29.76 15.51
CA ASP A 637 -21.14 30.37 16.81
C ASP A 637 -22.12 30.01 17.95
N ASP A 638 -23.10 29.14 17.69
CA ASP A 638 -24.07 28.65 18.68
C ASP A 638 -23.48 27.63 19.68
N SER A 639 -22.45 28.08 20.39
CA SER A 639 -21.74 27.33 21.43
C SER A 639 -22.59 27.08 22.67
N ALA A 640 -23.56 27.96 22.96
CA ALA A 640 -24.46 27.82 24.09
C ALA A 640 -25.33 26.56 23.95
N ASP A 641 -25.83 26.30 22.74
CA ASP A 641 -26.63 25.13 22.45
C ASP A 641 -25.87 23.98 21.78
N CYS A 642 -24.57 24.18 21.49
CA CYS A 642 -23.67 23.25 20.79
C CYS A 642 -24.27 22.76 19.47
N THR A 643 -24.87 23.69 18.72
CA THR A 643 -25.39 23.43 17.39
C THR A 643 -24.43 23.94 16.32
N PHE A 644 -24.45 23.27 15.17
CA PHE A 644 -23.66 23.67 14.01
C PHE A 644 -24.55 23.53 12.79
N THR A 645 -24.70 24.60 12.01
CA THR A 645 -25.58 24.58 10.83
C THR A 645 -24.90 25.18 9.63
N TRP A 646 -24.91 24.48 8.50
CA TRP A 646 -24.28 24.95 7.26
C TRP A 646 -25.01 24.44 6.02
N LEU A 647 -24.65 25.02 4.88
CA LEU A 647 -25.04 24.59 3.55
C LEU A 647 -23.86 23.94 2.85
N ARG A 648 -24.16 22.90 2.08
CA ARG A 648 -23.27 22.25 1.13
C ARG A 648 -23.76 22.53 -0.29
N HIS A 649 -22.84 22.87 -1.19
CA HIS A 649 -23.11 23.21 -2.58
C HIS A 649 -22.26 22.36 -3.52
N ASP A 650 -22.74 22.16 -4.74
CA ASP A 650 -22.00 21.43 -5.77
C ASP A 650 -20.97 22.30 -6.52
N GLY A 651 -21.08 23.63 -6.38
CA GLY A 651 -20.24 24.61 -7.08
C GLY A 651 -20.79 25.04 -8.45
N ASP A 652 -21.82 24.37 -8.96
CA ASP A 652 -22.37 24.54 -10.32
C ASP A 652 -23.84 24.99 -10.31
N GLY A 653 -24.31 25.53 -9.19
CA GLY A 653 -25.65 26.11 -9.03
C GLY A 653 -26.77 25.10 -8.75
N GLY A 654 -26.44 23.84 -8.49
CA GLY A 654 -27.43 22.83 -8.11
C GLY A 654 -27.98 23.03 -6.70
N ALA A 655 -28.96 22.19 -6.36
CA ALA A 655 -29.68 22.29 -5.09
C ALA A 655 -28.73 22.07 -3.89
N PRO A 656 -28.72 23.00 -2.90
CA PRO A 656 -27.89 22.84 -1.72
C PRO A 656 -28.47 21.81 -0.75
N VAL A 657 -27.60 21.28 0.10
CA VAL A 657 -27.99 20.47 1.26
C VAL A 657 -27.67 21.24 2.53
N ALA A 658 -28.69 21.52 3.35
CA ALA A 658 -28.49 22.06 4.69
C ALA A 658 -28.20 20.93 5.67
N VAL A 659 -27.11 21.04 6.43
CA VAL A 659 -26.71 20.07 7.46
C VAL A 659 -26.82 20.74 8.82
N LEU A 660 -27.59 20.14 9.72
CA LEU A 660 -27.95 20.70 11.01
C LEU A 660 -27.59 19.73 12.12
N CYS A 661 -26.65 20.10 12.98
CA CYS A 661 -26.14 19.26 14.04
C CYS A 661 -26.59 19.76 15.41
N ASN A 662 -27.02 18.85 16.29
CA ASN A 662 -27.19 19.08 17.72
C ASN A 662 -26.34 18.09 18.49
N PHE A 663 -25.28 18.57 19.15
CA PHE A 663 -24.39 17.74 19.95
C PHE A 663 -24.70 17.76 21.45
N THR A 664 -25.94 18.10 21.83
CA THR A 664 -26.42 17.99 23.21
C THR A 664 -27.47 16.89 23.36
N ALA A 665 -27.60 16.36 24.58
CA ALA A 665 -28.63 15.37 24.90
C ALA A 665 -30.05 15.96 24.97
N ALA A 666 -30.20 17.29 24.92
CA ALA A 666 -31.48 17.97 24.90
C ALA A 666 -31.91 18.25 23.45
N PRO A 667 -33.17 17.96 23.07
CA PRO A 667 -33.68 18.38 21.78
C PRO A 667 -33.87 19.89 21.72
N ARG A 668 -33.86 20.45 20.49
CA ARG A 668 -34.25 21.83 20.22
C ARG A 668 -35.59 21.81 19.48
N GLU A 669 -36.68 22.08 20.19
CA GLU A 669 -38.05 21.89 19.65
C GLU A 669 -38.42 22.90 18.55
N ALA A 670 -37.90 24.12 18.66
CA ALA A 670 -38.08 25.19 17.68
C ALA A 670 -36.79 25.99 17.58
N HIS A 671 -35.85 25.51 16.76
CA HIS A 671 -34.60 26.20 16.44
C HIS A 671 -34.73 26.92 15.08
N LEU A 672 -34.40 28.20 15.01
CA LEU A 672 -34.51 28.99 13.78
C LEU A 672 -33.25 28.81 12.94
N ILE A 673 -33.41 28.48 11.67
CA ILE A 673 -32.29 28.39 10.72
C ILE A 673 -32.53 29.28 9.51
N GLY A 674 -31.47 29.89 8.99
CA GLY A 674 -31.48 30.55 7.68
C GLY A 674 -31.39 29.54 6.53
N LEU A 675 -32.12 29.77 5.45
CA LEU A 675 -32.12 28.92 4.25
C LEU A 675 -32.12 29.78 2.97
N PRO A 676 -31.46 29.33 1.89
CA PRO A 676 -31.26 30.13 0.69
C PRO A 676 -32.52 30.34 -0.15
N ALA A 677 -33.59 29.57 0.12
CA ALA A 677 -34.87 29.73 -0.56
C ALA A 677 -36.04 29.37 0.38
N ALA A 678 -37.16 30.07 0.21
CA ALA A 678 -38.43 29.70 0.84
C ALA A 678 -39.02 28.44 0.17
N GLY A 679 -40.09 27.90 0.75
CA GLY A 679 -40.78 26.73 0.21
C GLY A 679 -40.57 25.47 1.05
N ARG A 680 -40.68 24.30 0.42
CA ARG A 680 -40.64 22.99 1.09
C ARG A 680 -39.24 22.42 1.02
N TRP A 681 -38.71 22.06 2.19
CA TRP A 681 -37.42 21.42 2.36
C TRP A 681 -37.63 20.02 2.92
N ARG A 682 -37.27 19.01 2.15
CA ARG A 682 -37.39 17.61 2.54
C ARG A 682 -36.31 17.25 3.53
N GLU A 683 -36.70 16.57 4.61
CA GLU A 683 -35.77 15.88 5.51
C GLU A 683 -35.21 14.64 4.80
N LEU A 684 -33.97 14.73 4.32
CA LEU A 684 -33.28 13.67 3.60
C LEU A 684 -32.74 12.60 4.54
N LEU A 685 -32.22 13.04 5.69
CA LEU A 685 -31.64 12.20 6.72
C LEU A 685 -31.95 12.79 8.09
N ASN A 686 -32.19 11.91 9.05
CA ASN A 686 -32.23 12.24 10.47
C ASN A 686 -31.58 11.10 11.26
N THR A 687 -30.41 11.35 11.85
CA THR A 687 -29.66 10.30 12.56
C THR A 687 -30.34 9.83 13.86
N ASP A 688 -31.42 10.49 14.30
CA ASP A 688 -32.28 10.07 15.40
C ASP A 688 -33.52 9.28 14.96
N ALA A 689 -33.66 8.97 13.67
CA ALA A 689 -34.74 8.11 13.20
C ALA A 689 -34.70 6.73 13.90
N THR A 690 -35.88 6.16 14.15
CA THR A 690 -36.02 4.89 14.88
C THR A 690 -35.36 3.72 14.15
N VAL A 691 -35.27 3.77 12.82
CA VAL A 691 -34.56 2.79 11.99
C VAL A 691 -33.07 2.69 12.31
N TYR A 692 -32.47 3.78 12.81
CA TYR A 692 -31.08 3.82 13.26
C TYR A 692 -30.93 3.58 14.78
N GLY A 693 -32.04 3.35 15.49
CA GLY A 693 -32.08 3.21 16.95
C GLY A 693 -32.09 4.54 17.70
N GLY A 694 -32.53 5.63 17.07
CA GLY A 694 -32.78 6.91 17.74
C GLY A 694 -34.17 6.99 18.38
N SER A 695 -34.50 8.15 18.94
CA SER A 695 -35.77 8.39 19.65
C SER A 695 -36.96 8.59 18.71
N GLY A 696 -36.71 8.90 17.44
CA GLY A 696 -37.73 9.15 16.42
C GLY A 696 -38.21 10.61 16.39
N LEU A 697 -37.55 11.51 17.12
CA LEU A 697 -37.77 12.94 17.01
C LEU A 697 -37.25 13.41 15.62
N GLY A 698 -38.04 14.19 14.89
CA GLY A 698 -37.66 14.83 13.63
C GLY A 698 -38.73 15.80 13.10
N ASN A 699 -38.57 16.25 11.86
CA ASN A 699 -39.42 17.27 11.26
C ASN A 699 -40.62 16.69 10.47
N LEU A 700 -41.00 15.44 10.74
CA LEU A 700 -42.09 14.73 10.06
C LEU A 700 -41.95 14.73 8.52
N GLY A 701 -40.71 14.69 8.03
CA GLY A 701 -40.34 14.55 6.62
C GLY A 701 -40.18 15.85 5.84
N VAL A 702 -40.79 16.97 6.26
CA VAL A 702 -40.73 18.24 5.53
C VAL A 702 -40.73 19.44 6.47
N VAL A 703 -39.78 20.35 6.24
CA VAL A 703 -39.70 21.69 6.84
C VAL A 703 -40.22 22.72 5.84
N ARG A 704 -40.94 23.75 6.32
CA ARG A 704 -41.42 24.84 5.46
C ARG A 704 -40.70 26.15 5.75
N ALA A 705 -39.80 26.54 4.85
CA ALA A 705 -39.12 27.81 4.87
C ALA A 705 -40.06 28.94 4.41
N ARG A 706 -39.97 30.10 5.07
CA ARG A 706 -40.74 31.31 4.77
C ARG A 706 -39.80 32.41 4.29
N ASP A 707 -40.31 33.35 3.51
CA ASP A 707 -39.62 34.58 3.10
C ASP A 707 -39.42 35.51 4.31
N MET A 708 -38.55 35.08 5.22
CA MET A 708 -38.22 35.73 6.48
C MET A 708 -36.70 35.66 6.62
N PRO A 709 -35.96 36.73 6.32
CA PRO A 709 -34.50 36.71 6.36
C PRO A 709 -33.97 36.41 7.77
N ALA A 710 -33.00 35.50 7.86
CA ALA A 710 -32.29 35.17 9.11
C ALA A 710 -30.90 34.61 8.78
N PHE A 711 -29.91 34.84 9.66
CA PHE A 711 -28.55 34.28 9.52
C PHE A 711 -27.91 34.52 8.15
N GLY A 712 -28.08 35.73 7.58
CA GLY A 712 -27.54 36.09 6.27
C GLY A 712 -28.24 35.43 5.07
N GLN A 713 -29.32 34.67 5.29
CA GLN A 713 -30.10 33.99 4.26
C GLN A 713 -31.45 34.69 4.02
N PRO A 714 -31.99 34.65 2.78
CA PRO A 714 -33.24 35.33 2.43
C PRO A 714 -34.50 34.68 3.02
N ALA A 715 -34.45 33.39 3.33
CA ALA A 715 -35.54 32.65 3.93
C ALA A 715 -35.10 32.00 5.25
N SER A 716 -36.08 31.52 6.04
CA SER A 716 -35.80 30.79 7.26
C SER A 716 -36.92 29.83 7.65
N ALA A 717 -36.59 28.87 8.50
CA ALA A 717 -37.54 27.90 9.03
C ALA A 717 -37.28 27.62 10.51
N TRP A 718 -38.35 27.32 11.24
CA TRP A 718 -38.25 26.68 12.55
C TRP A 718 -38.17 25.18 12.35
N VAL A 719 -37.12 24.58 12.89
CA VAL A 719 -36.87 23.15 12.82
C VAL A 719 -36.80 22.55 14.21
N MET A 720 -37.15 21.27 14.30
CA MET A 720 -36.78 20.47 15.43
C MET A 720 -35.42 19.82 15.18
N LEU A 721 -34.47 20.06 16.09
CA LEU A 721 -33.20 19.35 16.13
C LEU A 721 -33.27 18.25 17.20
N PRO A 722 -33.23 16.97 16.82
CA PRO A 722 -33.28 15.87 17.77
C PRO A 722 -32.04 15.86 18.69
N PRO A 723 -32.09 15.16 19.84
CA PRO A 723 -30.97 15.12 20.77
C PRO A 723 -29.84 14.25 20.21
N LEU A 724 -28.59 14.73 20.29
CA LEU A 724 -27.40 14.03 19.78
C LEU A 724 -27.62 13.51 18.36
N ALA A 725 -27.93 14.42 17.43
CA ALA A 725 -28.35 14.06 16.09
C ALA A 725 -27.91 15.06 15.03
N VAL A 726 -27.93 14.59 13.78
CA VAL A 726 -27.72 15.41 12.58
C VAL A 726 -28.91 15.22 11.64
N VAL A 727 -29.37 16.34 11.08
CA VAL A 727 -30.49 16.40 10.13
C VAL A 727 -30.00 17.01 8.82
N TYR A 728 -30.37 16.39 7.70
CA TYR A 728 -30.06 16.90 6.36
C TYR A 728 -31.36 17.35 5.71
N LEU A 729 -31.37 18.57 5.18
CA LEU A 729 -32.51 19.11 4.43
C LEU A 729 -32.07 19.47 3.00
N ALA A 730 -32.94 19.22 2.03
CA ALA A 730 -32.78 19.75 0.67
C ALA A 730 -34.11 20.32 0.16
N PRO A 731 -34.09 21.34 -0.71
CA PRO A 731 -35.32 21.90 -1.26
C PRO A 731 -36.01 20.87 -2.17
N GLU A 732 -37.35 20.78 -2.12
CA GLU A 732 -38.12 19.95 -3.06
C GLU A 732 -38.16 20.57 -4.46
N GLU A 733 -38.02 21.89 -4.56
CA GLU A 733 -37.95 22.65 -5.80
C GLU A 733 -36.73 23.60 -5.73
N TRP A 734 -35.84 23.52 -6.71
CA TRP A 734 -34.69 24.41 -6.83
C TRP A 734 -34.63 24.97 -8.26
N PRO A 735 -34.51 26.29 -8.44
CA PRO A 735 -34.41 26.86 -9.78
C PRO A 735 -33.15 26.34 -10.48
N PRO A 736 -33.19 26.15 -11.81
CA PRO A 736 -31.97 25.86 -12.56
C PRO A 736 -30.98 27.02 -12.41
N PRO A 737 -29.66 26.77 -12.56
CA PRO A 737 -28.67 27.83 -12.57
C PRO A 737 -29.06 28.89 -13.61
N GLU A 738 -28.95 30.18 -13.26
CA GLU A 738 -29.11 31.24 -14.26
C GLU A 738 -28.05 31.02 -15.36
N GLU A 739 -28.48 30.82 -16.61
CA GLU A 739 -27.57 30.84 -17.75
C GLU A 739 -26.92 32.23 -17.78
N ASN A 740 -25.63 32.30 -17.42
CA ASN A 740 -24.87 33.52 -17.65
C ASN A 740 -24.87 33.77 -19.17
N ASP A 741 -25.60 34.80 -19.61
CA ASP A 741 -25.48 35.36 -20.95
C ASP A 741 -23.99 35.67 -21.19
N ALA A 742 -23.38 34.92 -22.12
CA ALA A 742 -21.95 34.90 -22.41
C ALA A 742 -21.38 36.24 -22.89
#